data_AF-A0A498JE17-F1
#
_entry.id   AF-A0A498JE17-F1
#
_cell.length_a   1.000
_cell.length_b   1.000
_cell.length_c   1.000
_cell.angle_alpha   90.00
_cell.angle_beta   90.00
_cell.angle_gamma   90.00
#
_symmetry.space_group_name_H-M   'P 1'
#
loop_
_entity.id
_entity.type
_entity.pdbx_description
1 polymer ?
#
loop_
_entity_poly.entity_id
_entity_poly.type
_entity_poly.pdbx_seq_one_letter_code
_entity_poly.pdbx_strand_id
1 'polypeptide(L)'
;METKSHKQLHIFFFSYMVQGHLIPLINIARLFASRGFSTEEVGLPQGCKNCNLVTTWEMNRKFVNATFLLQPQIKQILDKHRPHCHVADTFFPWATDVAAKFDIPMILFHGIGFFALCASLSVVLYELHAKLSSDSEVFTIPNFPMEIKLTRSQMPTFPKQSSKFTMLFKKAMAGGETSYGFILHIFFFPYMVQGHFVPLINIARLFASRGVKSTLIATPLNEPLFSKAIQSSKKLGFDVDILVIKFPAEEVGLPQGCENASLVTTTEMNEKFIKATFLLQPQIEQILDKHRPHCLVADTFFPWATEVAAKFDIPRIIFHGMGFFALCASRSVALYEPHAKLSSDSEVFTIPNFPVEIKLTRSQMPTVPKQSPEITKLLKEARESGETSYGFIVNSFYELEPAFADHYRTVFGRKAWHIGPVSSANKAADDEATLHQHECLNWLNSKKPNSVVYICFGSMTNFIDSQLLEIAAGLEASGQEFIWVVKREKNDKEEWLPEGFEERMEGKGLIIRGWAPQVLILEHEAIGAFVTHCGWNSILEGVSAGVPMITWPASAEQFYNEKLVTEVLKTGVAVGAKQWGAGTFLDVKKEASVKREAIEKAVNQVIASEEAEGMKGRARVLREMAMSAVEEGGSSFSDLTSLIQELGGIKTTVISTPLNLSPSPKPMMTLPMETKSHMQLHIFFFPYMIQGHFIPLINMAKLFASRGVKSTLITTPLNAPLFSKAIQSSKKLGFDVDILVIKFPTEEVGLPQGCENANLATTREMNEKFIKATFLLQPQIEQILYEHRPHCLVADNFFPWATDVAAKFGIPRIIFQGLGFFALCAFHSVALYEPHAKLSSDSEVFTIPSFPVEIKLTRSQIPNFPKQISMNLNRLLQTITGQCWGGRHGI
;
A
#
# COMPACT_ATOMS: atom_id res chain seq x y z
N MET A 1 13.12 21.64 -43.19
CA MET A 1 14.56 21.84 -42.85
C MET A 1 14.63 23.26 -42.32
N GLU A 2 15.11 23.54 -41.12
CA GLU A 2 16.12 22.82 -40.32
C GLU A 2 15.57 22.20 -39.01
N THR A 3 16.42 21.44 -38.33
CA THR A 3 16.09 20.52 -37.23
C THR A 3 16.05 21.20 -35.86
N LYS A 4 14.98 20.99 -35.08
CA LYS A 4 15.03 21.22 -33.63
C LYS A 4 16.03 20.26 -33.01
N SER A 5 17.09 20.78 -32.40
CA SER A 5 18.16 19.98 -31.81
C SER A 5 17.68 19.18 -30.60
N HIS A 6 17.63 17.85 -30.70
CA HIS A 6 17.60 17.00 -29.52
C HIS A 6 18.91 17.20 -28.74
N LYS A 7 18.84 17.77 -27.52
CA LYS A 7 19.99 17.83 -26.61
C LYS A 7 20.30 16.43 -26.10
N GLN A 8 21.24 15.73 -26.74
CA GLN A 8 21.72 14.44 -26.25
C GLN A 8 22.48 14.63 -24.94
N LEU A 9 22.05 13.92 -23.89
CA LEU A 9 22.70 13.95 -22.59
C LEU A 9 23.98 13.10 -22.63
N HIS A 10 25.14 13.75 -22.70
CA HIS A 10 26.43 13.07 -22.63
C HIS A 10 26.79 12.78 -21.16
N ILE A 11 26.65 11.53 -20.73
CA ILE A 11 27.07 11.06 -19.39
C ILE A 11 28.37 10.28 -19.51
N PHE A 12 29.36 10.60 -18.66
CA PHE A 12 30.67 9.94 -18.65
C PHE A 12 30.78 9.01 -17.43
N PHE A 13 31.27 7.78 -17.62
CA PHE A 13 31.33 6.75 -16.58
C PHE A 13 32.77 6.33 -16.26
N PHE A 14 33.14 6.29 -14.99
CA PHE A 14 34.47 5.87 -14.52
C PHE A 14 34.36 4.91 -13.32
N SER A 15 34.62 3.61 -13.53
CA SER A 15 34.27 2.53 -12.60
C SER A 15 35.47 1.75 -12.09
N TYR A 16 35.43 1.29 -10.83
CA TYR A 16 36.55 0.58 -10.20
C TYR A 16 36.69 -0.85 -10.72
N MET A 17 37.94 -1.23 -11.02
CA MET A 17 38.25 -2.53 -11.61
C MET A 17 38.04 -3.65 -10.60
N VAL A 18 37.01 -4.48 -10.81
CA VAL A 18 36.87 -5.80 -10.17
C VAL A 18 35.89 -6.71 -10.95
N GLN A 19 36.01 -8.04 -10.79
CA GLN A 19 35.80 -9.05 -11.85
C GLN A 19 34.44 -9.09 -12.61
N GLY A 20 33.34 -8.49 -12.14
CA GLY A 20 32.05 -8.53 -12.85
C GLY A 20 31.62 -7.28 -13.65
N HIS A 21 32.45 -6.23 -13.80
CA HIS A 21 32.18 -5.09 -14.73
C HIS A 21 33.12 -5.16 -15.96
N LEU A 22 33.38 -6.36 -16.50
CA LEU A 22 34.66 -6.62 -17.18
C LEU A 22 34.75 -6.20 -18.67
N ILE A 23 33.64 -5.85 -19.33
CA ILE A 23 33.61 -5.74 -20.80
C ILE A 23 34.27 -4.45 -21.37
N PRO A 24 34.13 -3.24 -20.80
CA PRO A 24 34.78 -2.03 -21.35
C PRO A 24 36.31 -1.99 -21.17
N LEU A 25 36.85 -2.74 -20.20
CA LEU A 25 38.21 -2.56 -19.68
C LEU A 25 39.34 -3.05 -20.63
N ILE A 26 39.02 -3.87 -21.62
CA ILE A 26 39.99 -4.36 -22.61
C ILE A 26 40.61 -3.20 -23.41
N ASN A 27 39.84 -2.13 -23.66
CA ASN A 27 40.34 -0.96 -24.39
C ASN A 27 41.29 -0.11 -23.56
N ILE A 28 41.08 0.01 -22.24
CA ILE A 28 41.96 0.79 -21.35
C ILE A 28 43.28 0.04 -21.07
N ALA A 29 43.23 -1.28 -20.89
CA ALA A 29 44.45 -2.10 -20.78
C ALA A 29 45.30 -2.06 -22.07
N ARG A 30 44.65 -2.01 -23.25
CA ARG A 30 45.32 -1.74 -24.54
C ARG A 30 45.83 -0.30 -24.63
N LEU A 31 45.19 0.67 -23.99
CA LEU A 31 45.62 2.08 -23.99
C LEU A 31 46.91 2.28 -23.19
N PHE A 32 47.03 1.69 -21.98
CA PHE A 32 48.28 1.73 -21.22
C PHE A 32 49.45 1.10 -22.01
N ALA A 33 49.22 -0.10 -22.56
CA ALA A 33 50.23 -0.81 -23.35
C ALA A 33 50.63 -0.07 -24.65
N SER A 34 49.68 0.59 -25.33
CA SER A 34 49.98 1.39 -26.54
C SER A 34 50.53 2.78 -26.27
N ARG A 35 50.51 3.24 -25.00
CA ARG A 35 51.13 4.50 -24.54
C ARG A 35 52.51 4.30 -23.89
N GLY A 36 53.00 3.07 -23.80
CA GLY A 36 54.37 2.74 -23.39
C GLY A 36 54.60 2.54 -21.88
N PHE A 37 53.57 2.66 -21.04
CA PHE A 37 53.72 2.53 -19.59
C PHE A 37 53.88 1.07 -19.15
N SER A 38 54.96 0.75 -18.45
CA SER A 38 55.19 -0.59 -17.89
C SER A 38 54.56 -0.72 -16.50
N THR A 39 54.03 -1.91 -16.18
CA THR A 39 53.59 -2.24 -14.81
C THR A 39 54.72 -2.17 -13.79
N GLU A 40 55.97 -2.28 -14.25
CA GLU A 40 57.18 -2.21 -13.42
C GLU A 40 57.45 -0.78 -12.91
N GLU A 41 57.11 0.26 -13.68
CA GLU A 41 57.32 1.67 -13.31
C GLU A 41 56.53 2.07 -12.04
N VAL A 42 55.40 1.40 -11.80
CA VAL A 42 54.58 1.55 -10.59
C VAL A 42 54.82 0.42 -9.57
N GLY A 43 55.89 -0.36 -9.75
CA GLY A 43 56.32 -1.39 -8.80
C GLY A 43 55.36 -2.57 -8.65
N LEU A 44 54.61 -2.90 -9.71
CA LEU A 44 53.82 -4.13 -9.85
C LEU A 44 54.62 -5.20 -10.61
N PRO A 45 54.40 -6.51 -10.37
CA PRO A 45 55.09 -7.57 -11.10
C PRO A 45 54.82 -7.49 -12.62
N GLN A 46 55.83 -7.84 -13.41
CA GLN A 46 55.77 -7.86 -14.87
C GLN A 46 54.54 -8.66 -15.34
N GLY A 47 53.65 -8.02 -16.11
CA GLY A 47 52.43 -8.64 -16.62
C GLY A 47 51.17 -8.51 -15.75
N CYS A 48 51.23 -7.79 -14.61
CA CYS A 48 50.09 -7.56 -13.71
C CYS A 48 49.02 -6.61 -14.31
N LYS A 49 48.19 -7.12 -15.24
CA LYS A 49 47.26 -6.33 -16.07
C LYS A 49 45.88 -6.01 -15.46
N ASN A 50 45.56 -6.48 -14.24
CA ASN A 50 44.30 -6.15 -13.57
C ASN A 50 44.35 -6.33 -12.04
N CYS A 51 43.37 -5.74 -11.35
CA CYS A 51 43.09 -5.87 -9.91
C CYS A 51 42.89 -7.31 -9.39
N ASN A 52 42.69 -8.26 -10.31
CA ASN A 52 42.40 -9.64 -9.98
C ASN A 52 43.69 -10.42 -9.67
N LEU A 53 44.84 -9.95 -10.16
CA LEU A 53 46.18 -10.51 -9.94
C LEU A 53 46.95 -9.84 -8.80
N VAL A 54 46.34 -8.83 -8.21
CA VAL A 54 46.86 -8.00 -7.13
C VAL A 54 46.80 -8.84 -5.83
N THR A 55 47.95 -9.35 -5.31
CA THR A 55 48.03 -10.44 -4.26
C THR A 55 48.49 -10.04 -2.85
N THR A 56 48.90 -8.80 -2.57
CA THR A 56 49.08 -8.29 -1.19
C THR A 56 48.55 -6.88 -1.03
N TRP A 57 48.02 -6.50 0.13
CA TRP A 57 47.48 -5.17 0.43
C TRP A 57 48.42 -4.04 -0.04
N GLU A 58 49.74 -4.26 0.05
CA GLU A 58 50.81 -3.49 -0.60
C GLU A 58 50.59 -3.17 -2.11
N MET A 59 50.27 -4.15 -2.96
CA MET A 59 49.89 -3.92 -4.37
C MET A 59 48.47 -3.35 -4.52
N ASN A 60 47.59 -3.42 -3.51
CA ASN A 60 46.31 -2.69 -3.58
C ASN A 60 46.63 -1.19 -3.64
N ARG A 61 47.43 -0.75 -2.66
CA ARG A 61 47.95 0.62 -2.57
C ARG A 61 48.70 1.05 -3.85
N LYS A 62 49.65 0.25 -4.34
CA LYS A 62 50.38 0.60 -5.59
C LYS A 62 49.47 0.67 -6.81
N PHE A 63 48.50 -0.24 -6.94
CA PHE A 63 47.55 -0.26 -8.06
C PHE A 63 46.59 0.93 -8.02
N VAL A 64 46.08 1.31 -6.84
CA VAL A 64 45.26 2.51 -6.64
C VAL A 64 46.07 3.77 -7.00
N ASN A 65 47.32 3.89 -6.52
CA ASN A 65 48.19 5.03 -6.82
C ASN A 65 48.48 5.18 -8.32
N ALA A 66 48.67 4.07 -9.06
CA ALA A 66 48.87 4.10 -10.51
C ALA A 66 47.70 4.75 -11.28
N THR A 67 46.48 4.72 -10.72
CA THR A 67 45.30 5.32 -11.39
C THR A 67 45.32 6.85 -11.40
N PHE A 68 46.02 7.50 -10.47
CA PHE A 68 46.19 8.95 -10.45
C PHE A 68 47.01 9.45 -11.65
N LEU A 69 47.85 8.61 -12.26
CA LEU A 69 48.60 8.95 -13.48
C LEU A 69 47.67 9.19 -14.70
N LEU A 70 46.41 8.74 -14.65
CA LEU A 70 45.38 9.04 -15.65
C LEU A 70 44.73 10.41 -15.44
N GLN A 71 44.85 11.02 -14.26
CA GLN A 71 44.16 12.27 -13.91
C GLN A 71 44.42 13.41 -14.92
N PRO A 72 45.65 13.66 -15.41
CA PRO A 72 45.89 14.70 -16.41
C PRO A 72 45.18 14.43 -17.75
N GLN A 73 45.07 13.16 -18.14
CA GLN A 73 44.45 12.73 -19.40
C GLN A 73 42.92 12.80 -19.31
N ILE A 74 42.32 12.36 -18.20
CA ILE A 74 40.87 12.50 -17.96
C ILE A 74 40.48 13.96 -17.84
N LYS A 75 41.30 14.78 -17.16
CA LYS A 75 41.12 16.23 -17.13
C LYS A 75 41.05 16.80 -18.55
N GLN A 76 41.98 16.42 -19.43
CA GLN A 76 42.01 16.86 -20.83
C GLN A 76 40.81 16.36 -21.66
N ILE A 77 40.28 15.17 -21.36
CA ILE A 77 39.06 14.63 -21.98
C ILE A 77 37.82 15.41 -21.53
N LEU A 78 37.69 15.69 -20.22
CA LEU A 78 36.56 16.44 -19.66
C LEU A 78 36.57 17.91 -20.11
N ASP A 79 37.75 18.56 -20.18
CA ASP A 79 37.92 19.89 -20.79
C ASP A 79 37.43 19.91 -22.25
N LYS A 80 37.80 18.88 -23.03
CA LYS A 80 37.49 18.79 -24.47
C LYS A 80 36.03 18.44 -24.76
N HIS A 81 35.39 17.61 -23.94
CA HIS A 81 34.09 17.02 -24.24
C HIS A 81 32.93 17.49 -23.35
N ARG A 82 33.20 18.17 -22.22
CA ARG A 82 32.21 18.74 -21.27
C ARG A 82 30.90 17.93 -21.13
N PRO A 83 30.95 16.70 -20.59
CA PRO A 83 29.75 15.90 -20.34
C PRO A 83 28.81 16.59 -19.34
N HIS A 84 27.53 16.28 -19.44
CA HIS A 84 26.46 16.83 -18.61
C HIS A 84 26.42 16.22 -17.20
N CYS A 85 26.99 15.02 -17.02
CA CYS A 85 27.10 14.33 -15.75
C CYS A 85 28.30 13.36 -15.76
N HIS A 86 28.97 13.21 -14.61
CA HIS A 86 30.07 12.27 -14.40
C HIS A 86 29.68 11.24 -13.33
N VAL A 87 29.68 9.95 -13.66
CA VAL A 87 29.37 8.87 -12.71
C VAL A 87 30.68 8.19 -12.33
N ALA A 88 31.07 8.31 -11.06
CA ALA A 88 32.37 7.86 -10.57
C ALA A 88 32.24 6.89 -9.38
N ASP A 89 33.12 5.91 -9.34
CA ASP A 89 33.26 4.99 -8.21
C ASP A 89 33.96 5.69 -7.02
N THR A 90 33.50 5.39 -5.81
CA THR A 90 33.96 6.02 -4.56
C THR A 90 35.41 5.67 -4.18
N PHE A 91 36.03 4.70 -4.87
CA PHE A 91 37.47 4.44 -4.79
C PHE A 91 38.35 5.39 -5.64
N PHE A 92 37.77 6.35 -6.38
CA PHE A 92 38.50 7.40 -7.10
C PHE A 92 38.22 8.80 -6.52
N PRO A 93 38.71 9.13 -5.30
CA PRO A 93 38.41 10.40 -4.65
C PRO A 93 38.91 11.64 -5.42
N TRP A 94 39.86 11.48 -6.35
CA TRP A 94 40.29 12.55 -7.25
C TRP A 94 39.32 12.84 -8.41
N ALA A 95 38.40 11.91 -8.73
CA ALA A 95 37.40 12.11 -9.78
C ALA A 95 36.37 13.18 -9.37
N THR A 96 36.06 13.23 -8.07
CA THR A 96 35.29 14.30 -7.40
C THR A 96 35.90 15.68 -7.67
N ASP A 97 37.20 15.84 -7.39
CA ASP A 97 37.89 17.12 -7.53
C ASP A 97 37.99 17.57 -8.99
N VAL A 98 38.19 16.62 -9.92
CA VAL A 98 38.23 16.93 -11.36
C VAL A 98 36.83 17.29 -11.88
N ALA A 99 35.76 16.63 -11.45
CA ALA A 99 34.39 16.97 -11.82
C ALA A 99 33.99 18.35 -11.28
N ALA A 100 34.24 18.61 -9.99
CA ALA A 100 33.97 19.88 -9.35
C ALA A 100 34.75 21.04 -9.99
N LYS A 101 36.00 20.81 -10.42
CA LYS A 101 36.81 21.83 -11.11
C LYS A 101 36.25 22.26 -12.48
N PHE A 102 35.40 21.45 -13.09
CA PHE A 102 34.71 21.77 -14.35
C PHE A 102 33.22 22.07 -14.17
N ASP A 103 32.73 22.14 -12.93
CA ASP A 103 31.34 22.36 -12.55
C ASP A 103 30.37 21.33 -13.19
N ILE A 104 30.83 20.08 -13.29
CA ILE A 104 30.06 18.97 -13.86
C ILE A 104 29.36 18.20 -12.73
N PRO A 105 28.02 18.08 -12.73
CA PRO A 105 27.28 17.27 -11.77
C PRO A 105 27.80 15.84 -11.70
N MET A 106 27.93 15.28 -10.51
CA MET A 106 28.56 13.97 -10.32
C MET A 106 27.75 13.04 -9.42
N ILE A 107 27.62 11.78 -9.82
CA ILE A 107 26.95 10.72 -9.05
C ILE A 107 28.03 9.76 -8.52
N LEU A 108 28.05 9.57 -7.19
CA LEU A 108 28.90 8.59 -6.53
C LEU A 108 28.20 7.23 -6.46
N PHE A 109 28.87 6.19 -6.92
CA PHE A 109 28.37 4.82 -6.86
C PHE A 109 29.00 4.03 -5.69
N HIS A 110 28.16 3.36 -4.89
CA HIS A 110 28.56 2.49 -3.79
C HIS A 110 27.99 1.07 -3.99
N GLY A 111 28.85 0.04 -3.89
CA GLY A 111 28.44 -1.37 -3.85
C GLY A 111 28.32 -1.92 -2.42
N ILE A 112 27.40 -2.88 -2.23
CA ILE A 112 27.03 -3.53 -0.94
C ILE A 112 28.24 -3.81 -0.01
N GLY A 113 28.12 -3.44 1.27
CA GLY A 113 29.29 -3.15 2.11
C GLY A 113 29.43 -3.89 3.44
N PHE A 114 29.58 -5.22 3.47
CA PHE A 114 30.32 -5.88 4.57
C PHE A 114 31.84 -5.89 4.29
N PHE A 115 32.23 -6.18 3.03
CA PHE A 115 33.62 -6.03 2.60
C PHE A 115 34.11 -4.57 2.61
N ALA A 116 33.21 -3.60 2.43
CA ALA A 116 33.57 -2.18 2.47
C ALA A 116 34.03 -1.73 3.87
N LEU A 117 33.39 -2.22 4.95
CA LEU A 117 33.78 -1.87 6.32
C LEU A 117 35.10 -2.55 6.72
N CYS A 118 35.25 -3.84 6.42
CA CYS A 118 36.51 -4.56 6.66
C CYS A 118 37.68 -3.97 5.87
N ALA A 119 37.47 -3.59 4.60
CA ALA A 119 38.48 -2.89 3.82
C ALA A 119 38.82 -1.52 4.44
N SER A 120 37.82 -0.72 4.82
CA SER A 120 38.03 0.60 5.43
C SER A 120 38.84 0.55 6.73
N LEU A 121 38.53 -0.39 7.63
CA LEU A 121 39.34 -0.61 8.84
C LEU A 121 40.76 -1.12 8.51
N SER A 122 40.90 -1.98 7.49
CA SER A 122 42.22 -2.45 7.03
C SER A 122 43.08 -1.31 6.45
N VAL A 123 42.47 -0.35 5.74
CA VAL A 123 43.15 0.85 5.21
C VAL A 123 43.69 1.71 6.37
N VAL A 124 42.82 2.02 7.34
CA VAL A 124 43.17 2.89 8.48
C VAL A 124 44.25 2.25 9.36
N LEU A 125 44.14 0.95 9.66
CA LEU A 125 45.15 0.22 10.44
C LEU A 125 46.49 0.12 9.71
N TYR A 126 46.49 -0.03 8.38
CA TYR A 126 47.75 -0.04 7.62
C TYR A 126 48.38 1.34 7.46
N GLU A 127 47.59 2.41 7.27
CA GLU A 127 48.14 3.77 7.25
C GLU A 127 48.79 4.13 8.59
N LEU A 128 48.23 3.64 9.70
CA LEU A 128 48.83 3.78 11.03
C LEU A 128 50.11 2.96 11.18
N HIS A 129 50.11 1.71 10.70
CA HIS A 129 51.31 0.87 10.61
C HIS A 129 52.41 1.52 9.73
N ALA A 130 52.05 2.35 8.76
CA ALA A 130 53.00 3.06 7.90
C ALA A 130 53.54 4.37 8.52
N LYS A 131 52.77 5.05 9.39
CA LYS A 131 53.11 6.35 9.99
C LYS A 131 53.99 6.27 11.25
N LEU A 132 53.94 5.15 11.98
CA LEU A 132 54.86 4.88 13.07
C LEU A 132 56.28 4.66 12.52
N SER A 133 57.27 5.28 13.14
CA SER A 133 58.66 5.32 12.70
C SER A 133 59.52 4.17 13.25
N SER A 134 59.15 3.61 14.41
CA SER A 134 59.77 2.39 14.98
C SER A 134 58.74 1.33 15.38
N ASP A 135 59.19 0.09 15.58
CA ASP A 135 58.32 -1.01 16.01
C ASP A 135 57.84 -0.90 17.46
N SER A 136 58.51 -0.07 18.26
CA SER A 136 58.20 0.24 19.67
C SER A 136 57.34 1.48 19.85
N GLU A 137 57.02 2.22 18.79
CA GLU A 137 56.21 3.43 18.86
C GLU A 137 54.73 3.08 19.05
N VAL A 138 54.10 3.66 20.08
CA VAL A 138 52.74 3.33 20.53
C VAL A 138 51.76 4.37 20.02
N PHE A 139 50.84 3.96 19.14
CA PHE A 139 49.72 4.81 18.73
C PHE A 139 48.51 4.63 19.65
N THR A 140 47.88 5.74 20.03
CA THR A 140 46.59 5.76 20.74
C THR A 140 45.53 6.32 19.80
N ILE A 141 44.44 5.59 19.59
CA ILE A 141 43.36 6.02 18.68
C ILE A 141 42.59 7.18 19.32
N PRO A 142 42.64 8.41 18.77
CA PRO A 142 41.95 9.56 19.38
C PRO A 142 40.43 9.40 19.29
N ASN A 143 39.73 9.89 20.31
CA ASN A 143 38.27 9.84 20.46
C ASN A 143 37.65 8.43 20.56
N PHE A 144 38.43 7.41 20.94
CA PHE A 144 37.91 6.09 21.30
C PHE A 144 37.59 6.01 22.81
N PRO A 145 36.53 5.30 23.27
CA PRO A 145 36.07 5.38 24.67
C PRO A 145 36.96 4.71 25.73
N MET A 146 37.89 3.87 25.29
CA MET A 146 38.99 3.35 26.12
C MET A 146 40.30 3.62 25.39
N GLU A 147 41.37 3.86 26.16
CA GLU A 147 42.69 4.21 25.64
C GLU A 147 43.40 2.99 25.02
N ILE A 148 43.01 2.63 23.79
CA ILE A 148 43.61 1.51 23.06
C ILE A 148 44.95 1.97 22.48
N LYS A 149 46.02 1.39 23.05
CA LYS A 149 47.42 1.61 22.70
C LYS A 149 47.94 0.41 21.89
N LEU A 150 48.35 0.64 20.64
CA LEU A 150 48.86 -0.39 19.73
C LEU A 150 50.29 -0.04 19.29
N THR A 151 51.21 -1.00 19.37
CA THR A 151 52.53 -0.86 18.72
C THR A 151 52.43 -1.25 17.24
N ARG A 152 53.36 -0.73 16.43
CA ARG A 152 53.42 -0.99 14.99
C ARG A 152 53.38 -2.49 14.65
N SER A 153 54.13 -3.31 15.38
CA SER A 153 54.23 -4.77 15.20
C SER A 153 52.93 -5.56 15.46
N GLN A 154 51.92 -4.95 16.09
CA GLN A 154 50.63 -5.57 16.39
C GLN A 154 49.57 -5.33 15.31
N MET A 155 49.90 -4.62 14.22
CA MET A 155 48.97 -4.27 13.15
C MET A 155 49.07 -5.24 11.95
N PRO A 156 47.97 -5.60 11.25
CA PRO A 156 47.99 -6.66 10.23
C PRO A 156 48.64 -6.26 8.89
N THR A 157 49.53 -7.11 8.37
CA THR A 157 50.11 -6.99 7.02
C THR A 157 49.46 -7.98 6.04
N PHE A 158 48.56 -7.51 5.16
CA PHE A 158 47.67 -8.42 4.43
C PHE A 158 48.13 -8.91 3.05
N PRO A 159 47.85 -10.19 2.71
CA PRO A 159 47.75 -10.71 1.35
C PRO A 159 46.35 -10.51 0.72
N LYS A 160 46.20 -11.01 -0.50
CA LYS A 160 44.98 -11.24 -1.30
C LYS A 160 45.35 -12.47 -2.18
N GLN A 161 44.97 -12.70 -3.45
CA GLN A 161 44.03 -12.05 -4.36
C GLN A 161 42.59 -12.23 -3.91
N SER A 162 41.70 -11.38 -4.42
CA SER A 162 40.26 -11.55 -4.25
C SER A 162 39.48 -11.20 -5.53
N SER A 163 39.98 -11.65 -6.69
CA SER A 163 39.29 -11.52 -7.98
C SER A 163 37.90 -12.14 -7.98
N LYS A 164 37.83 -13.43 -7.62
CA LYS A 164 36.60 -14.23 -7.52
C LYS A 164 35.52 -13.55 -6.72
N PHE A 165 35.90 -12.77 -5.70
CA PHE A 165 34.97 -12.10 -4.80
C PHE A 165 34.01 -11.15 -5.53
N THR A 166 34.47 -10.51 -6.61
CA THR A 166 33.69 -9.45 -7.29
C THR A 166 33.18 -9.83 -8.68
N MET A 167 33.33 -11.10 -9.07
CA MET A 167 32.57 -11.68 -10.18
C MET A 167 31.15 -12.06 -9.71
N LEU A 168 31.06 -12.69 -8.53
CA LEU A 168 29.81 -12.99 -7.84
C LEU A 168 28.98 -11.72 -7.60
N PHE A 169 29.64 -10.65 -7.16
CA PHE A 169 28.99 -9.43 -6.68
C PHE A 169 28.18 -8.64 -7.72
N LYS A 170 28.46 -8.83 -9.02
CA LYS A 170 27.79 -8.07 -10.10
C LYS A 170 26.78 -8.90 -10.88
N LYS A 171 26.78 -10.23 -10.66
CA LYS A 171 25.66 -11.10 -11.02
C LYS A 171 24.45 -10.90 -10.09
N ALA A 172 24.67 -10.31 -8.90
CA ALA A 172 23.63 -10.00 -7.92
C ALA A 172 23.02 -8.59 -8.07
N MET A 173 23.55 -7.72 -8.94
CA MET A 173 23.21 -6.28 -8.98
C MET A 173 22.58 -5.80 -10.31
N ALA A 174 22.24 -6.71 -11.22
CA ALA A 174 21.66 -6.35 -12.52
C ALA A 174 20.62 -7.38 -12.99
N GLY A 175 19.35 -7.14 -12.64
CA GLY A 175 18.18 -7.77 -13.25
C GLY A 175 17.89 -9.20 -12.80
N GLY A 176 16.82 -9.35 -12.01
CA GLY A 176 16.21 -10.65 -11.70
C GLY A 176 16.46 -11.12 -10.28
N GLU A 177 15.49 -10.86 -9.39
CA GLU A 177 15.20 -11.84 -8.36
C GLU A 177 14.72 -13.12 -9.04
N THR A 178 15.61 -14.06 -9.29
CA THR A 178 15.24 -15.48 -9.17
C THR A 178 15.36 -15.88 -7.71
N SER A 179 14.55 -15.25 -6.86
CA SER A 179 13.92 -16.02 -5.81
C SER A 179 13.06 -17.08 -6.52
N TYR A 180 12.96 -18.29 -5.96
CA TYR A 180 11.77 -19.11 -6.22
C TYR A 180 10.63 -18.51 -5.39
N GLY A 181 10.26 -17.26 -5.74
CA GLY A 181 9.26 -16.46 -5.06
C GLY A 181 7.88 -16.85 -5.55
N PHE A 182 6.97 -17.14 -4.61
CA PHE A 182 5.57 -17.34 -4.93
C PHE A 182 4.99 -16.02 -5.41
N ILE A 183 4.62 -15.95 -6.70
CA ILE A 183 3.87 -14.81 -7.23
C ILE A 183 2.47 -14.88 -6.65
N LEU A 184 2.07 -13.86 -5.88
CA LEU A 184 0.72 -13.74 -5.35
C LEU A 184 -0.28 -13.77 -6.53
N HIS A 185 -1.27 -14.66 -6.44
CA HIS A 185 -2.25 -14.89 -7.51
C HIS A 185 -3.66 -14.67 -6.96
N ILE A 186 -4.37 -13.66 -7.47
CA ILE A 186 -5.72 -13.29 -7.04
C ILE A 186 -6.70 -13.48 -8.19
N PHE A 187 -7.85 -14.08 -7.87
CA PHE A 187 -8.97 -14.24 -8.80
C PHE A 187 -10.03 -13.17 -8.52
N PHE A 188 -10.63 -12.66 -9.58
CA PHE A 188 -11.65 -11.60 -9.55
C PHE A 188 -12.91 -12.13 -10.23
N PHE A 189 -13.99 -12.30 -9.46
CA PHE A 189 -15.27 -12.83 -9.95
C PHE A 189 -16.40 -11.79 -9.76
N PRO A 190 -16.64 -10.94 -10.77
CA PRO A 190 -17.65 -9.88 -10.70
C PRO A 190 -19.05 -10.40 -11.03
N TYR A 191 -20.07 -9.71 -10.52
CA TYR A 191 -21.44 -9.92 -11.00
C TYR A 191 -21.58 -9.41 -12.44
N MET A 192 -22.38 -10.09 -13.26
CA MET A 192 -22.48 -9.87 -14.71
C MET A 192 -23.35 -8.64 -15.05
N VAL A 193 -22.95 -7.47 -14.59
CA VAL A 193 -23.55 -6.17 -14.93
C VAL A 193 -22.46 -5.08 -14.95
N GLN A 194 -22.59 -4.09 -15.82
CA GLN A 194 -21.52 -3.09 -16.06
C GLN A 194 -21.12 -2.36 -14.77
N GLY A 195 -22.09 -2.08 -13.90
CA GLY A 195 -21.86 -1.43 -12.60
C GLY A 195 -20.93 -2.22 -11.65
N HIS A 196 -20.77 -3.53 -11.84
CA HIS A 196 -19.96 -4.39 -10.98
C HIS A 196 -18.66 -4.83 -11.67
N PHE A 197 -18.72 -5.33 -12.92
CA PHE A 197 -17.50 -5.79 -13.58
C PHE A 197 -16.55 -4.67 -14.00
N VAL A 198 -17.02 -3.48 -14.38
CA VAL A 198 -16.13 -2.38 -14.76
C VAL A 198 -15.19 -1.96 -13.60
N PRO A 199 -15.68 -1.66 -12.38
CA PRO A 199 -14.78 -1.39 -11.27
C PRO A 199 -13.95 -2.62 -10.87
N LEU A 200 -14.46 -3.85 -10.97
CA LEU A 200 -13.66 -5.04 -10.62
C LEU A 200 -12.53 -5.34 -11.62
N ILE A 201 -12.72 -5.06 -12.92
CA ILE A 201 -11.66 -5.08 -13.93
C ILE A 201 -10.60 -4.03 -13.60
N ASN A 202 -11.02 -2.81 -13.24
CA ASN A 202 -10.10 -1.75 -12.83
C ASN A 202 -9.31 -2.11 -11.56
N ILE A 203 -9.94 -2.80 -10.60
CA ILE A 203 -9.27 -3.37 -9.43
C ILE A 203 -8.26 -4.45 -9.85
N ALA A 204 -8.63 -5.39 -10.73
CA ALA A 204 -7.70 -6.42 -11.22
C ALA A 204 -6.47 -5.80 -11.92
N ARG A 205 -6.67 -4.72 -12.70
CA ARG A 205 -5.59 -3.93 -13.30
C ARG A 205 -4.69 -3.27 -12.25
N LEU A 206 -5.26 -2.72 -11.17
CA LEU A 206 -4.51 -2.17 -10.04
C LEU A 206 -3.65 -3.22 -9.32
N PHE A 207 -4.16 -4.43 -9.11
CA PHE A 207 -3.35 -5.52 -8.54
C PHE A 207 -2.23 -5.95 -9.51
N ALA A 208 -2.53 -6.10 -10.80
CA ALA A 208 -1.54 -6.43 -11.83
C ALA A 208 -0.40 -5.40 -11.94
N SER A 209 -0.70 -4.10 -11.85
CA SER A 209 0.32 -3.05 -11.88
C SER A 209 1.26 -3.06 -10.66
N ARG A 210 0.89 -3.76 -9.57
CA ARG A 210 1.73 -4.02 -8.39
C ARG A 210 2.45 -5.39 -8.44
N GLY A 211 2.48 -6.06 -9.58
CA GLY A 211 3.15 -7.35 -9.77
C GLY A 211 2.37 -8.56 -9.25
N VAL A 212 1.09 -8.40 -8.89
CA VAL A 212 0.22 -9.50 -8.47
C VAL A 212 -0.41 -10.15 -9.69
N LYS A 213 -0.21 -11.46 -9.85
CA LYS A 213 -0.88 -12.21 -10.93
C LYS A 213 -2.40 -12.11 -10.72
N SER A 214 -3.10 -11.59 -11.72
CA SER A 214 -4.53 -11.27 -11.61
C SER A 214 -5.31 -12.02 -12.69
N THR A 215 -6.41 -12.67 -12.30
CA THR A 215 -7.26 -13.43 -13.22
C THR A 215 -8.72 -13.05 -13.05
N LEU A 216 -9.34 -12.55 -14.11
CA LEU A 216 -10.77 -12.27 -14.17
C LEU A 216 -11.54 -13.54 -14.56
N ILE A 217 -12.67 -13.79 -13.90
CA ILE A 217 -13.63 -14.82 -14.32
C ILE A 217 -14.77 -14.14 -15.07
N ALA A 218 -15.02 -14.57 -16.31
CA ALA A 218 -16.01 -14.01 -17.22
C ALA A 218 -16.95 -15.11 -17.77
N THR A 219 -18.07 -14.70 -18.37
CA THR A 219 -18.92 -15.58 -19.19
C THR A 219 -18.71 -15.28 -20.67
N PRO A 220 -19.02 -16.20 -21.62
CA PRO A 220 -18.74 -16.04 -23.04
C PRO A 220 -19.16 -14.70 -23.66
N LEU A 221 -20.31 -14.13 -23.28
CA LEU A 221 -20.81 -12.87 -23.85
C LEU A 221 -20.30 -11.61 -23.13
N ASN A 222 -19.76 -11.76 -21.92
CA ASN A 222 -19.11 -10.67 -21.19
C ASN A 222 -17.58 -10.63 -21.46
N GLU A 223 -16.97 -11.75 -21.86
CA GLU A 223 -15.53 -11.84 -22.18
C GLU A 223 -15.03 -10.76 -23.14
N PRO A 224 -15.71 -10.44 -24.28
CA PRO A 224 -15.20 -9.44 -25.21
C PRO A 224 -15.11 -8.03 -24.60
N LEU A 225 -15.99 -7.72 -23.64
CA LEU A 225 -15.96 -6.46 -22.89
C LEU A 225 -14.74 -6.42 -21.94
N PHE A 226 -14.43 -7.55 -21.30
CA PHE A 226 -13.30 -7.69 -20.38
C PHE A 226 -12.00 -7.60 -21.17
N SER A 227 -11.87 -8.40 -22.25
CA SER A 227 -10.73 -8.39 -23.16
C SER A 227 -10.45 -6.99 -23.70
N LYS A 228 -11.47 -6.26 -24.16
CA LYS A 228 -11.33 -4.86 -24.59
C LYS A 228 -10.80 -3.97 -23.46
N ALA A 229 -11.34 -4.08 -22.25
CA ALA A 229 -10.96 -3.25 -21.11
C ALA A 229 -9.55 -3.53 -20.53
N ILE A 230 -8.96 -4.69 -20.83
CA ILE A 230 -7.58 -5.04 -20.42
C ILE A 230 -6.53 -4.90 -21.54
N GLN A 231 -6.93 -4.66 -22.80
CA GLN A 231 -5.97 -4.44 -23.91
C GLN A 231 -4.96 -3.34 -23.59
N SER A 232 -5.40 -2.27 -22.94
CA SER A 232 -4.53 -1.16 -22.56
C SER A 232 -3.60 -1.48 -21.39
N SER A 233 -3.88 -2.52 -20.59
CA SER A 233 -2.93 -3.04 -19.57
C SER A 233 -1.74 -3.73 -20.21
N LYS A 234 -1.98 -4.50 -21.29
CA LYS A 234 -0.91 -5.14 -22.07
C LYS A 234 0.02 -4.11 -22.71
N LYS A 235 -0.51 -2.96 -23.16
CA LYS A 235 0.30 -1.82 -23.64
C LYS A 235 1.21 -1.24 -22.54
N LEU A 236 0.80 -1.31 -21.27
CA LEU A 236 1.53 -0.83 -20.09
C LEU A 236 2.47 -1.87 -19.44
N GLY A 237 2.57 -3.08 -20.00
CA GLY A 237 3.55 -4.09 -19.59
C GLY A 237 3.13 -5.01 -18.42
N PHE A 238 1.86 -4.99 -18.01
CA PHE A 238 1.31 -5.94 -17.03
C PHE A 238 0.10 -6.70 -17.62
N ASP A 239 0.02 -8.00 -17.30
CA ASP A 239 -1.00 -8.89 -17.88
C ASP A 239 -2.10 -9.23 -16.87
N VAL A 240 -3.31 -9.46 -17.38
CA VAL A 240 -4.49 -9.88 -16.63
C VAL A 240 -5.10 -11.07 -17.39
N ASP A 241 -5.06 -12.25 -16.78
CA ASP A 241 -5.64 -13.45 -17.37
C ASP A 241 -7.18 -13.35 -17.37
N ILE A 242 -7.85 -13.99 -18.34
CA ILE A 242 -9.30 -14.21 -18.30
C ILE A 242 -9.58 -15.72 -18.33
N LEU A 243 -10.45 -16.18 -17.44
CA LEU A 243 -11.04 -17.52 -17.46
C LEU A 243 -12.53 -17.41 -17.79
N VAL A 244 -12.97 -18.15 -18.80
CA VAL A 244 -14.37 -18.16 -19.26
C VAL A 244 -15.10 -19.36 -18.66
N ILE A 245 -16.25 -19.12 -18.01
CA ILE A 245 -17.14 -20.15 -17.45
C ILE A 245 -18.49 -20.15 -18.17
N LYS A 246 -19.13 -21.31 -18.33
CA LYS A 246 -20.43 -21.42 -18.99
C LYS A 246 -21.51 -20.79 -18.09
N PHE A 247 -22.25 -19.82 -18.59
CA PHE A 247 -23.43 -19.33 -17.87
C PHE A 247 -24.65 -20.26 -18.10
N PRO A 248 -25.32 -20.76 -17.06
CA PRO A 248 -26.37 -21.78 -17.18
C PRO A 248 -27.76 -21.16 -17.50
N ALA A 249 -27.84 -20.29 -18.51
CA ALA A 249 -29.10 -19.62 -18.89
C ALA A 249 -30.22 -20.62 -19.29
N GLU A 250 -29.89 -21.60 -20.13
CA GLU A 250 -30.85 -22.60 -20.61
C GLU A 250 -31.38 -23.48 -19.46
N GLU A 251 -30.53 -23.81 -18.49
CA GLU A 251 -30.83 -24.68 -17.35
C GLU A 251 -31.86 -24.06 -16.38
N VAL A 252 -32.01 -22.73 -16.40
CA VAL A 252 -33.03 -21.98 -15.63
C VAL A 252 -34.18 -21.45 -16.50
N GLY A 253 -34.18 -21.73 -17.81
CA GLY A 253 -35.19 -21.21 -18.74
C GLY A 253 -35.12 -19.69 -18.97
N LEU A 254 -33.91 -19.12 -19.01
CA LEU A 254 -33.64 -17.80 -19.58
C LEU A 254 -33.50 -17.87 -21.11
N PRO A 255 -33.75 -16.76 -21.83
CA PRO A 255 -33.43 -16.67 -23.25
C PRO A 255 -31.95 -16.92 -23.53
N GLN A 256 -31.66 -17.59 -24.65
CA GLN A 256 -30.28 -17.77 -25.12
C GLN A 256 -29.61 -16.39 -25.27
N GLY A 257 -28.42 -16.24 -24.68
CA GLY A 257 -27.66 -15.00 -24.66
C GLY A 257 -27.95 -14.05 -23.48
N CYS A 258 -28.88 -14.38 -22.59
CA CYS A 258 -29.12 -13.62 -21.36
C CYS A 258 -28.06 -13.91 -20.28
N GLU A 259 -26.80 -13.53 -20.54
CA GLU A 259 -25.68 -13.66 -19.59
C GLU A 259 -25.34 -12.36 -18.82
N ASN A 260 -26.12 -11.29 -19.03
CA ASN A 260 -25.89 -9.99 -18.40
C ASN A 260 -27.18 -9.47 -17.77
N ALA A 261 -27.12 -8.97 -16.54
CA ALA A 261 -28.30 -8.52 -15.80
C ALA A 261 -29.00 -7.32 -16.48
N SER A 262 -28.32 -6.57 -17.34
CA SER A 262 -28.95 -5.50 -18.14
C SER A 262 -29.84 -6.01 -19.28
N LEU A 263 -29.85 -7.33 -19.56
CA LEU A 263 -30.72 -7.99 -20.55
C LEU A 263 -31.96 -8.65 -19.91
N VAL A 264 -32.02 -8.67 -18.58
CA VAL A 264 -33.22 -9.06 -17.84
C VAL A 264 -34.31 -8.00 -18.11
N THR A 265 -35.55 -8.41 -18.37
CA THR A 265 -36.66 -7.48 -18.66
C THR A 265 -37.90 -7.70 -17.78
N THR A 266 -37.91 -8.72 -16.91
CA THR A 266 -39.02 -9.03 -16.00
C THR A 266 -38.54 -9.57 -14.65
N THR A 267 -39.39 -9.52 -13.62
CA THR A 267 -39.13 -10.12 -12.31
C THR A 267 -38.84 -11.62 -12.40
N GLU A 268 -39.58 -12.37 -13.23
CA GLU A 268 -39.37 -13.81 -13.45
C GLU A 268 -37.99 -14.09 -14.07
N MET A 269 -37.58 -13.30 -15.06
CA MET A 269 -36.23 -13.39 -15.62
C MET A 269 -35.16 -13.06 -14.56
N ASN A 270 -35.41 -12.11 -13.66
CA ASN A 270 -34.46 -11.77 -12.59
C ASN A 270 -34.30 -12.92 -11.59
N GLU A 271 -35.40 -13.57 -11.18
CA GLU A 271 -35.35 -14.74 -10.30
C GLU A 271 -34.65 -15.93 -10.96
N LYS A 272 -34.85 -16.14 -12.27
CA LYS A 272 -34.11 -17.13 -13.06
C LYS A 272 -32.62 -16.77 -13.18
N PHE A 273 -32.29 -15.50 -13.39
CA PHE A 273 -30.90 -15.02 -13.46
C PHE A 273 -30.17 -15.25 -12.14
N ILE A 274 -30.82 -14.95 -11.00
CA ILE A 274 -30.30 -15.27 -9.68
C ILE A 274 -30.10 -16.80 -9.53
N LYS A 275 -31.07 -17.64 -9.94
CA LYS A 275 -30.87 -19.11 -9.92
C LYS A 275 -29.65 -19.54 -10.73
N ALA A 276 -29.44 -18.94 -11.91
CA ALA A 276 -28.27 -19.24 -12.75
C ALA A 276 -26.96 -18.87 -12.06
N THR A 277 -26.89 -17.76 -11.28
CA THR A 277 -25.66 -17.40 -10.56
C THR A 277 -25.31 -18.39 -9.44
N PHE A 278 -26.29 -19.03 -8.79
CA PHE A 278 -26.02 -20.13 -7.85
C PHE A 278 -25.52 -21.40 -8.56
N LEU A 279 -26.00 -21.71 -9.77
CA LEU A 279 -25.54 -22.85 -10.56
C LEU A 279 -24.09 -22.71 -11.08
N LEU A 280 -23.45 -21.54 -10.92
CA LEU A 280 -22.01 -21.35 -11.21
C LEU A 280 -21.10 -21.98 -10.14
N GLN A 281 -21.64 -22.29 -8.94
CA GLN A 281 -20.86 -22.79 -7.80
C GLN A 281 -19.94 -23.98 -8.15
N PRO A 282 -20.39 -25.06 -8.83
CA PRO A 282 -19.52 -26.21 -9.14
C PRO A 282 -18.37 -25.85 -10.09
N GLN A 283 -18.58 -24.93 -11.04
CA GLN A 283 -17.53 -24.48 -11.95
C GLN A 283 -16.45 -23.67 -11.22
N ILE A 284 -16.87 -22.76 -10.32
CA ILE A 284 -15.93 -22.01 -9.48
C ILE A 284 -15.17 -22.94 -8.53
N GLU A 285 -15.84 -23.93 -7.93
CA GLU A 285 -15.21 -24.92 -7.06
C GLU A 285 -14.10 -25.71 -7.78
N GLN A 286 -14.38 -26.21 -8.98
CA GLN A 286 -13.38 -26.88 -9.83
C GLN A 286 -12.22 -25.96 -10.24
N ILE A 287 -12.51 -24.68 -10.52
CA ILE A 287 -11.50 -23.69 -10.88
C ILE A 287 -10.57 -23.38 -9.70
N LEU A 288 -11.12 -23.18 -8.50
CA LEU A 288 -10.33 -22.94 -7.30
C LEU A 288 -9.48 -24.16 -6.93
N ASP A 289 -10.05 -25.38 -7.00
CA ASP A 289 -9.31 -26.63 -6.76
C ASP A 289 -8.10 -26.78 -7.70
N LYS A 290 -8.34 -26.55 -9.00
CA LYS A 290 -7.33 -26.70 -10.06
C LYS A 290 -6.24 -25.62 -10.02
N HIS A 291 -6.61 -24.37 -9.76
CA HIS A 291 -5.70 -23.22 -9.91
C HIS A 291 -5.10 -22.73 -8.59
N ARG A 292 -5.71 -23.06 -7.44
CA ARG A 292 -5.27 -22.70 -6.07
C ARG A 292 -4.75 -21.25 -5.93
N PRO A 293 -5.55 -20.23 -6.28
CA PRO A 293 -5.17 -18.84 -6.03
C PRO A 293 -5.05 -18.54 -4.54
N HIS A 294 -4.30 -17.48 -4.22
CA HIS A 294 -4.05 -17.04 -2.86
C HIS A 294 -5.21 -16.21 -2.27
N CYS A 295 -6.10 -15.70 -3.11
CA CYS A 295 -7.31 -14.98 -2.71
C CYS A 295 -8.36 -15.01 -3.82
N LEU A 296 -9.64 -15.04 -3.43
CA LEU A 296 -10.77 -14.79 -4.33
C LEU A 296 -11.45 -13.46 -3.96
N VAL A 297 -11.37 -12.47 -4.83
CA VAL A 297 -12.22 -11.27 -4.75
C VAL A 297 -13.50 -11.57 -5.52
N ALA A 298 -14.60 -11.83 -4.81
CA ALA A 298 -15.89 -12.18 -5.41
C ALA A 298 -16.97 -11.17 -5.01
N ASP A 299 -17.84 -10.87 -5.96
CA ASP A 299 -18.97 -9.96 -5.77
C ASP A 299 -19.89 -10.37 -4.60
N THR A 300 -20.51 -9.39 -3.94
CA THR A 300 -21.48 -9.60 -2.85
C THR A 300 -22.64 -10.52 -3.26
N PHE A 301 -23.02 -10.51 -4.56
CA PHE A 301 -24.07 -11.37 -5.10
C PHE A 301 -23.69 -12.85 -5.30
N PHE A 302 -22.49 -13.28 -4.90
CA PHE A 302 -22.10 -14.69 -4.81
C PHE A 302 -21.86 -15.12 -3.35
N PRO A 303 -22.86 -15.14 -2.46
CA PRO A 303 -22.65 -15.42 -1.03
C PRO A 303 -21.97 -16.77 -0.77
N TRP A 304 -22.34 -17.80 -1.55
CA TRP A 304 -21.77 -19.15 -1.53
C TRP A 304 -20.25 -19.19 -1.81
N ALA A 305 -19.67 -18.16 -2.41
CA ALA A 305 -18.25 -18.13 -2.75
C ALA A 305 -17.34 -18.15 -1.51
N THR A 306 -17.84 -17.77 -0.32
CA THR A 306 -17.06 -17.86 0.92
C THR A 306 -16.81 -19.30 1.33
N GLU A 307 -17.87 -20.12 1.31
CA GLU A 307 -17.79 -21.54 1.66
C GLU A 307 -16.98 -22.32 0.62
N VAL A 308 -17.16 -22.01 -0.67
CA VAL A 308 -16.40 -22.63 -1.76
C VAL A 308 -14.91 -22.30 -1.69
N ALA A 309 -14.53 -21.07 -1.38
CA ALA A 309 -13.12 -20.70 -1.20
C ALA A 309 -12.51 -21.34 0.07
N ALA A 310 -13.29 -21.41 1.16
CA ALA A 310 -12.88 -22.02 2.42
C ALA A 310 -12.55 -23.53 2.30
N LYS A 311 -13.21 -24.28 1.39
CA LYS A 311 -12.86 -25.69 1.09
C LYS A 311 -11.40 -25.89 0.67
N PHE A 312 -10.73 -24.84 0.21
CA PHE A 312 -9.37 -24.89 -0.34
C PHE A 312 -8.37 -24.02 0.43
N ASP A 313 -8.74 -23.56 1.64
CA ASP A 313 -8.01 -22.58 2.46
C ASP A 313 -7.76 -21.22 1.76
N ILE A 314 -8.65 -20.84 0.84
CA ILE A 314 -8.55 -19.58 0.08
C ILE A 314 -9.37 -18.50 0.78
N PRO A 315 -8.78 -17.35 1.18
CA PRO A 315 -9.55 -16.23 1.70
C PRO A 315 -10.43 -15.62 0.60
N ARG A 316 -11.72 -15.42 0.90
CA ARG A 316 -12.62 -14.61 0.07
C ARG A 316 -12.68 -13.18 0.58
N ILE A 317 -12.45 -12.22 -0.30
CA ILE A 317 -12.76 -10.80 -0.10
C ILE A 317 -14.01 -10.45 -0.89
N ILE A 318 -14.92 -9.68 -0.28
CA ILE A 318 -16.15 -9.21 -0.93
C ILE A 318 -15.89 -7.88 -1.65
N PHE A 319 -16.37 -7.77 -2.89
CA PHE A 319 -16.62 -6.48 -3.52
C PHE A 319 -18.11 -6.19 -3.56
N HIS A 320 -18.54 -5.01 -3.11
CA HIS A 320 -19.96 -4.64 -3.03
C HIS A 320 -20.40 -3.63 -4.12
N GLY A 321 -19.46 -2.87 -4.69
CA GLY A 321 -19.79 -1.77 -5.60
C GLY A 321 -20.36 -0.50 -4.94
N MET A 322 -20.40 -0.43 -3.60
CA MET A 322 -20.93 0.72 -2.82
C MET A 322 -19.83 1.42 -2.02
N GLY A 323 -20.05 2.69 -1.64
CA GLY A 323 -19.23 3.45 -0.67
C GLY A 323 -19.55 3.11 0.78
N PHE A 324 -18.69 3.54 1.72
CA PHE A 324 -18.86 3.27 3.15
C PHE A 324 -20.13 3.88 3.74
N PHE A 325 -20.57 5.05 3.29
CA PHE A 325 -21.82 5.69 3.70
C PHE A 325 -23.00 4.75 3.45
N ALA A 326 -23.14 4.27 2.20
CA ALA A 326 -24.19 3.36 1.79
C ALA A 326 -24.08 1.97 2.46
N LEU A 327 -22.86 1.45 2.64
CA LEU A 327 -22.60 0.21 3.38
C LEU A 327 -23.04 0.33 4.85
N CYS A 328 -22.68 1.42 5.52
CA CYS A 328 -23.06 1.68 6.91
C CYS A 328 -24.57 1.92 7.05
N ALA A 329 -25.17 2.69 6.14
CA ALA A 329 -26.60 2.99 6.15
C ALA A 329 -27.43 1.71 5.94
N SER A 330 -27.12 0.95 4.89
CA SER A 330 -27.76 -0.34 4.59
C SER A 330 -27.63 -1.31 5.76
N ARG A 331 -26.44 -1.43 6.35
CA ARG A 331 -26.18 -2.31 7.50
C ARG A 331 -26.94 -1.88 8.75
N SER A 332 -26.97 -0.59 9.08
CA SER A 332 -27.75 -0.07 10.21
C SER A 332 -29.24 -0.33 10.02
N VAL A 333 -29.81 0.03 8.86
CA VAL A 333 -31.24 -0.14 8.60
C VAL A 333 -31.64 -1.62 8.59
N ALA A 334 -30.76 -2.52 8.16
CA ALA A 334 -30.95 -3.98 8.23
C ALA A 334 -30.63 -4.62 9.61
N LEU A 335 -30.15 -3.84 10.59
CA LEU A 335 -29.92 -4.30 11.97
C LEU A 335 -31.02 -3.81 12.92
N TYR A 336 -31.54 -2.60 12.70
CA TYR A 336 -32.47 -1.94 13.61
C TYR A 336 -33.89 -1.79 13.06
N GLU A 337 -34.10 -2.09 11.77
CA GLU A 337 -35.40 -2.07 11.07
C GLU A 337 -36.28 -0.83 11.39
N PRO A 338 -35.74 0.41 11.41
CA PRO A 338 -36.47 1.60 11.83
C PRO A 338 -37.73 1.88 10.99
N HIS A 339 -37.76 1.40 9.75
CA HIS A 339 -38.87 1.54 8.82
C HIS A 339 -40.01 0.53 9.04
N ALA A 340 -39.78 -0.57 9.79
CA ALA A 340 -40.73 -1.69 9.89
C ALA A 340 -41.99 -1.34 10.69
N LYS A 341 -41.91 -0.37 11.60
CA LYS A 341 -43.03 0.06 12.47
C LYS A 341 -43.80 1.28 11.95
N LEU A 342 -43.37 1.86 10.83
CA LEU A 342 -44.00 3.04 10.26
C LEU A 342 -45.38 2.71 9.69
N SER A 343 -46.28 3.67 9.77
CA SER A 343 -47.69 3.57 9.36
C SER A 343 -47.95 4.05 7.93
N SER A 344 -47.10 4.95 7.42
CA SER A 344 -47.22 5.55 6.08
C SER A 344 -45.91 5.45 5.29
N ASP A 345 -46.01 5.40 3.96
CA ASP A 345 -44.85 5.47 3.07
C ASP A 345 -44.15 6.85 3.09
N SER A 346 -44.88 7.90 3.49
CA SER A 346 -44.34 9.26 3.68
C SER A 346 -43.74 9.51 5.06
N GLU A 347 -43.83 8.55 5.98
CA GLU A 347 -43.35 8.71 7.36
C GLU A 347 -41.81 8.69 7.40
N VAL A 348 -41.22 9.64 8.13
CA VAL A 348 -39.77 9.86 8.20
C VAL A 348 -39.18 9.12 9.39
N PHE A 349 -38.07 8.42 9.18
CA PHE A 349 -37.23 7.85 10.23
C PHE A 349 -35.78 8.36 10.11
N THR A 350 -35.06 8.32 11.23
CA THR A 350 -33.61 8.58 11.28
C THR A 350 -32.85 7.27 11.24
N ILE A 351 -31.73 7.19 10.51
CA ILE A 351 -30.86 6.00 10.49
C ILE A 351 -30.22 5.82 11.90
N PRO A 352 -30.48 4.71 12.61
CA PRO A 352 -29.93 4.51 13.96
C PRO A 352 -28.42 4.31 13.95
N ASN A 353 -27.75 4.64 15.06
CA ASN A 353 -26.31 4.40 15.26
C ASN A 353 -25.44 4.80 14.06
N PHE A 354 -25.77 5.92 13.41
CA PHE A 354 -25.07 6.43 12.24
C PHE A 354 -24.20 7.65 12.65
N PRO A 355 -23.03 7.90 12.01
CA PRO A 355 -22.13 9.00 12.41
C PRO A 355 -22.74 10.42 12.36
N VAL A 356 -23.84 10.59 11.62
CA VAL A 356 -24.56 11.86 11.42
C VAL A 356 -26.07 11.59 11.40
N GLU A 357 -26.88 12.59 11.73
CA GLU A 357 -28.34 12.47 11.63
C GLU A 357 -28.77 12.52 10.16
N ILE A 358 -29.20 11.37 9.62
CA ILE A 358 -29.76 11.26 8.26
C ILE A 358 -31.19 10.74 8.33
N LYS A 359 -32.08 11.42 7.61
CA LYS A 359 -33.52 11.16 7.57
C LYS A 359 -33.97 10.65 6.20
N LEU A 360 -34.76 9.59 6.21
CA LEU A 360 -35.34 8.96 5.03
C LEU A 360 -36.83 8.68 5.26
N THR A 361 -37.62 8.63 4.20
CA THR A 361 -38.99 8.10 4.26
C THR A 361 -39.03 6.61 3.98
N ARG A 362 -40.10 5.94 4.40
CA ARG A 362 -40.35 4.54 4.03
C ARG A 362 -40.39 4.33 2.50
N SER A 363 -40.90 5.29 1.73
CA SER A 363 -40.91 5.24 0.27
C SER A 363 -39.52 5.24 -0.39
N GLN A 364 -38.48 5.70 0.30
CA GLN A 364 -37.09 5.71 -0.19
C GLN A 364 -36.34 4.40 0.12
N MET A 365 -36.97 3.46 0.83
CA MET A 365 -36.42 2.15 1.17
C MET A 365 -36.79 1.09 0.14
N PRO A 366 -35.97 0.03 -0.07
CA PRO A 366 -36.36 -1.11 -0.87
C PRO A 366 -37.60 -1.80 -0.31
N THR A 367 -38.72 -1.65 -1.00
CA THR A 367 -39.89 -2.52 -0.84
C THR A 367 -39.60 -3.85 -1.51
N VAL A 368 -38.76 -4.68 -0.87
CA VAL A 368 -38.54 -6.07 -1.33
C VAL A 368 -39.92 -6.73 -1.46
N PRO A 369 -40.34 -7.16 -2.66
CA PRO A 369 -41.65 -7.75 -2.82
C PRO A 369 -41.75 -8.97 -1.92
N LYS A 370 -42.82 -9.08 -1.12
CA LYS A 370 -43.13 -10.27 -0.30
C LYS A 370 -43.30 -11.57 -1.13
N GLN A 371 -43.14 -11.47 -2.45
CA GLN A 371 -43.42 -12.45 -3.48
C GLN A 371 -42.17 -12.87 -4.28
N SER A 372 -40.96 -12.40 -3.93
CA SER A 372 -39.70 -12.84 -4.56
C SER A 372 -38.76 -13.54 -3.56
N PRO A 373 -38.92 -14.86 -3.34
CA PRO A 373 -38.12 -15.63 -2.39
C PRO A 373 -36.62 -15.60 -2.70
N GLU A 374 -36.24 -15.67 -3.96
CA GLU A 374 -34.85 -15.78 -4.41
C GLU A 374 -34.07 -14.49 -4.18
N ILE A 375 -34.69 -13.32 -4.43
CA ILE A 375 -34.09 -12.01 -4.12
C ILE A 375 -33.92 -11.89 -2.59
N THR A 376 -34.95 -12.27 -1.83
CA THR A 376 -34.93 -12.21 -0.35
C THR A 376 -33.84 -13.13 0.22
N LYS A 377 -33.72 -14.35 -0.32
CA LYS A 377 -32.68 -15.33 0.02
C LYS A 377 -31.28 -14.77 -0.31
N LEU A 378 -31.08 -14.28 -1.53
CA LEU A 378 -29.80 -13.72 -1.98
C LEU A 378 -29.33 -12.57 -1.08
N LEU A 379 -30.21 -11.61 -0.76
CA LEU A 379 -29.87 -10.46 0.09
C LEU A 379 -29.53 -10.90 1.53
N LYS A 380 -30.25 -11.89 2.07
CA LYS A 380 -29.97 -12.47 3.38
C LYS A 380 -28.61 -13.16 3.39
N GLU A 381 -28.36 -14.07 2.44
CA GLU A 381 -27.11 -14.83 2.35
C GLU A 381 -25.91 -13.92 2.04
N ALA A 382 -26.08 -12.87 1.25
CA ALA A 382 -25.05 -11.85 1.01
C ALA A 382 -24.62 -11.19 2.34
N ARG A 383 -25.59 -10.74 3.16
CA ARG A 383 -25.35 -10.18 4.49
C ARG A 383 -24.66 -11.17 5.43
N GLU A 384 -25.09 -12.43 5.44
CA GLU A 384 -24.49 -13.49 6.28
C GLU A 384 -23.06 -13.84 5.83
N SER A 385 -22.79 -13.92 4.53
CA SER A 385 -21.43 -14.13 4.00
C SER A 385 -20.48 -12.96 4.33
N GLY A 386 -21.01 -11.76 4.57
CA GLY A 386 -20.28 -10.61 5.09
C GLY A 386 -19.84 -10.71 6.56
N GLU A 387 -20.31 -11.72 7.29
CA GLU A 387 -19.84 -12.05 8.64
C GLU A 387 -18.69 -13.06 8.66
N THR A 388 -18.55 -13.88 7.62
CA THR A 388 -17.58 -15.00 7.57
C THR A 388 -16.47 -14.83 6.53
N SER A 389 -16.60 -13.88 5.60
CA SER A 389 -15.56 -13.55 4.62
C SER A 389 -14.37 -12.83 5.25
N TYR A 390 -13.21 -12.89 4.59
CA TYR A 390 -11.96 -12.32 5.10
C TYR A 390 -12.00 -10.79 5.25
N GLY A 391 -12.77 -10.11 4.40
CA GLY A 391 -12.99 -8.66 4.47
C GLY A 391 -13.63 -8.11 3.20
N PHE A 392 -13.62 -6.79 3.07
CA PHE A 392 -14.27 -6.05 1.98
C PHE A 392 -13.27 -5.16 1.23
N ILE A 393 -13.29 -5.18 -0.11
CA ILE A 393 -12.69 -4.13 -0.94
C ILE A 393 -13.79 -3.10 -1.24
N VAL A 394 -13.50 -1.84 -0.93
CA VAL A 394 -14.39 -0.70 -1.17
C VAL A 394 -13.74 0.20 -2.22
N ASN A 395 -14.43 0.41 -3.34
CA ASN A 395 -14.04 1.41 -4.34
C ASN A 395 -14.43 2.79 -3.80
N SER A 396 -13.63 3.32 -2.89
CA SER A 396 -13.74 4.65 -2.31
C SER A 396 -12.37 5.08 -1.79
N PHE A 397 -12.23 6.30 -1.29
CA PHE A 397 -11.02 6.81 -0.64
C PHE A 397 -11.37 7.39 0.73
N TYR A 398 -10.41 7.35 1.67
CA TYR A 398 -10.67 7.68 3.07
C TYR A 398 -11.19 9.11 3.25
N GLU A 399 -10.61 10.07 2.53
CA GLU A 399 -10.91 11.50 2.63
C GLU A 399 -12.33 11.86 2.17
N LEU A 400 -12.98 11.02 1.34
CA LEU A 400 -14.36 11.24 0.89
C LEU A 400 -15.38 11.01 2.02
N GLU A 401 -15.14 10.03 2.87
CA GLU A 401 -16.13 9.53 3.84
C GLU A 401 -15.49 8.95 5.12
N PRO A 402 -14.56 9.68 5.78
CA PRO A 402 -13.68 9.10 6.80
C PRO A 402 -14.45 8.57 8.01
N ALA A 403 -15.45 9.33 8.47
CA ALA A 403 -16.32 8.93 9.57
C ALA A 403 -17.08 7.61 9.29
N PHE A 404 -17.38 7.30 8.03
CA PHE A 404 -18.09 6.08 7.64
C PHE A 404 -17.11 4.92 7.41
N ALA A 405 -15.93 5.18 6.85
CA ALA A 405 -14.85 4.20 6.77
C ALA A 405 -14.46 3.68 8.18
N ASP A 406 -14.27 4.59 9.13
CA ASP A 406 -13.95 4.24 10.51
C ASP A 406 -15.13 3.58 11.22
N HIS A 407 -16.36 4.06 11.02
CA HIS A 407 -17.55 3.43 11.61
C HIS A 407 -17.75 1.99 11.10
N TYR A 408 -17.53 1.72 9.82
CA TYR A 408 -17.60 0.38 9.25
C TYR A 408 -16.55 -0.56 9.87
N ARG A 409 -15.32 -0.06 10.05
CA ARG A 409 -14.21 -0.79 10.63
C ARG A 409 -14.35 -1.04 12.13
N THR A 410 -14.75 -0.02 12.89
CA THR A 410 -14.71 -0.04 14.37
C THR A 410 -16.04 -0.42 14.99
N VAL A 411 -17.14 0.24 14.62
CA VAL A 411 -18.48 0.02 15.22
C VAL A 411 -19.13 -1.23 14.67
N PHE A 412 -19.05 -1.45 13.35
CA PHE A 412 -19.52 -2.70 12.75
C PHE A 412 -18.48 -3.84 12.75
N GLY A 413 -17.24 -3.56 13.16
CA GLY A 413 -16.17 -4.56 13.27
C GLY A 413 -15.79 -5.21 11.94
N ARG A 414 -15.97 -4.53 10.80
CA ARG A 414 -15.71 -5.09 9.46
C ARG A 414 -14.29 -4.81 9.02
N LYS A 415 -13.56 -5.86 8.61
CA LYS A 415 -12.28 -5.67 7.93
C LYS A 415 -12.51 -5.17 6.52
N ALA A 416 -12.01 -3.97 6.19
CA ALA A 416 -12.24 -3.35 4.89
C ALA A 416 -11.07 -2.46 4.45
N TRP A 417 -10.78 -2.45 3.15
CA TRP A 417 -9.77 -1.60 2.51
C TRP A 417 -10.42 -0.67 1.51
N HIS A 418 -9.99 0.59 1.51
CA HIS A 418 -10.40 1.59 0.52
C HIS A 418 -9.30 1.68 -0.54
N ILE A 419 -9.64 1.47 -1.81
CA ILE A 419 -8.64 1.42 -2.91
C ILE A 419 -9.05 2.25 -4.14
N GLY A 420 -10.09 3.08 -4.00
CA GLY A 420 -10.64 3.90 -5.09
C GLY A 420 -10.14 5.35 -5.10
N PRO A 421 -10.63 6.19 -6.03
CA PRO A 421 -11.51 5.80 -7.14
C PRO A 421 -10.74 5.07 -8.24
N VAL A 422 -11.10 3.80 -8.49
CA VAL A 422 -10.32 2.91 -9.36
C VAL A 422 -10.42 3.27 -10.86
N SER A 423 -11.38 4.10 -11.24
CA SER A 423 -11.47 4.71 -12.57
C SER A 423 -10.32 5.69 -12.83
N SER A 424 -9.93 6.47 -11.81
CA SER A 424 -8.92 7.53 -11.97
C SER A 424 -7.49 7.01 -12.08
N ALA A 425 -7.21 5.82 -11.54
CA ALA A 425 -5.87 5.22 -11.61
C ALA A 425 -5.50 4.64 -12.99
N ASN A 426 -6.47 4.48 -13.89
CA ASN A 426 -6.29 3.78 -15.18
C ASN A 426 -6.25 4.71 -16.41
N LYS A 427 -6.18 6.04 -16.21
CA LYS A 427 -6.31 7.06 -17.29
C LYS A 427 -5.26 7.00 -18.40
N ALA A 428 -4.07 6.45 -18.16
CA ALA A 428 -2.93 6.51 -19.08
C ALA A 428 -2.99 5.50 -20.26
N ALA A 429 -4.17 5.05 -20.68
CA ALA A 429 -4.31 3.75 -21.34
C ALA A 429 -5.28 3.70 -22.54
N ASP A 430 -6.33 4.52 -22.59
CA ASP A 430 -7.45 4.39 -23.53
C ASP A 430 -7.44 5.48 -24.64
N ASP A 431 -6.27 5.76 -25.22
CA ASP A 431 -6.01 6.80 -26.23
C ASP A 431 -6.48 6.48 -27.68
N GLU A 432 -7.67 5.89 -27.86
CA GLU A 432 -8.29 5.74 -29.19
C GLU A 432 -9.73 6.26 -29.18
N ALA A 433 -9.87 7.57 -29.42
CA ALA A 433 -11.16 8.24 -29.50
C ALA A 433 -11.92 7.85 -30.78
N THR A 434 -13.18 7.44 -30.63
CA THR A 434 -14.04 7.12 -31.80
C THR A 434 -14.62 8.40 -32.42
N LEU A 435 -15.11 8.31 -33.67
CA LEU A 435 -15.63 9.47 -34.42
C LEU A 435 -16.70 10.27 -33.63
N HIS A 436 -17.64 9.58 -32.97
CA HIS A 436 -18.66 10.21 -32.13
C HIS A 436 -18.10 10.90 -30.87
N GLN A 437 -16.96 10.44 -30.35
CA GLN A 437 -16.30 11.14 -29.24
C GLN A 437 -15.73 12.47 -29.71
N HIS A 438 -15.15 12.53 -30.91
CA HIS A 438 -14.69 13.79 -31.50
C HIS A 438 -15.82 14.79 -31.73
N GLU A 439 -16.98 14.37 -32.24
CA GLU A 439 -18.13 15.27 -32.46
C GLU A 439 -18.67 15.86 -31.14
N CYS A 440 -18.84 15.03 -30.10
CA CYS A 440 -19.29 15.47 -28.79
C CYS A 440 -18.29 16.43 -28.11
N LEU A 441 -16.99 16.11 -28.15
CA LEU A 441 -15.94 16.96 -27.60
C LEU A 441 -15.77 18.27 -28.39
N ASN A 442 -15.91 18.24 -29.72
CA ASN A 442 -15.91 19.46 -30.55
C ASN A 442 -17.09 20.38 -30.24
N TRP A 443 -18.27 19.83 -29.96
CA TRP A 443 -19.40 20.62 -29.49
C TRP A 443 -19.10 21.27 -28.14
N LEU A 444 -18.52 20.52 -27.19
CA LEU A 444 -18.11 21.03 -25.87
C LEU A 444 -17.01 22.10 -25.95
N ASN A 445 -16.04 21.98 -26.86
CA ASN A 445 -15.01 22.97 -27.13
C ASN A 445 -15.57 24.34 -27.57
N SER A 446 -16.82 24.41 -28.04
CA SER A 446 -17.49 25.67 -28.41
C SER A 446 -18.17 26.39 -27.22
N LYS A 447 -18.18 25.77 -26.04
CA LYS A 447 -18.97 26.20 -24.87
C LYS A 447 -18.13 26.97 -23.87
N LYS A 448 -18.82 27.68 -22.96
CA LYS A 448 -18.15 28.41 -21.88
C LYS A 448 -17.78 27.42 -20.75
N PRO A 449 -16.70 27.65 -20.00
CA PRO A 449 -16.40 26.87 -18.82
C PRO A 449 -17.59 26.83 -17.84
N ASN A 450 -17.91 25.64 -17.34
CA ASN A 450 -19.02 25.38 -16.42
C ASN A 450 -20.44 25.80 -16.89
N SER A 451 -20.71 25.90 -18.20
CA SER A 451 -22.06 26.26 -18.72
C SER A 451 -22.97 25.07 -19.08
N VAL A 452 -22.41 23.86 -19.22
CA VAL A 452 -23.13 22.70 -19.77
C VAL A 452 -23.56 21.73 -18.66
N VAL A 453 -24.81 21.30 -18.70
CA VAL A 453 -25.35 20.21 -17.88
C VAL A 453 -25.16 18.88 -18.61
N TYR A 454 -24.47 17.92 -18.01
CA TYR A 454 -24.44 16.53 -18.50
C TYR A 454 -25.54 15.71 -17.83
N ILE A 455 -26.33 14.95 -18.59
CA ILE A 455 -27.42 14.11 -18.09
C ILE A 455 -27.18 12.67 -18.55
N CYS A 456 -26.89 11.76 -17.60
CA CYS A 456 -26.79 10.34 -17.86
C CYS A 456 -27.20 9.49 -16.64
N PHE A 457 -28.07 8.51 -16.87
CA PHE A 457 -28.62 7.64 -15.83
C PHE A 457 -28.05 6.21 -15.84
N GLY A 458 -26.93 5.97 -16.55
CA GLY A 458 -26.23 4.69 -16.59
C GLY A 458 -26.95 3.59 -17.39
N SER A 459 -26.37 2.37 -17.44
CA SER A 459 -26.90 1.25 -18.26
C SER A 459 -28.18 0.60 -17.70
N MET A 460 -28.43 0.68 -16.39
CA MET A 460 -29.60 0.02 -15.76
C MET A 460 -30.86 0.90 -15.70
N THR A 461 -30.75 2.20 -15.48
CA THR A 461 -31.94 3.07 -15.34
C THR A 461 -32.60 3.30 -16.70
N ASN A 462 -33.90 3.09 -16.80
CA ASN A 462 -34.70 3.48 -17.96
C ASN A 462 -35.96 4.21 -17.48
N PHE A 463 -36.21 5.40 -18.00
CA PHE A 463 -37.40 6.17 -17.67
C PHE A 463 -38.51 5.92 -18.69
N ILE A 464 -39.75 5.97 -18.21
CA ILE A 464 -40.96 5.98 -19.04
C ILE A 464 -41.02 7.26 -19.88
N ASP A 465 -41.69 7.20 -21.03
CA ASP A 465 -41.71 8.31 -21.99
C ASP A 465 -42.34 9.60 -21.41
N SER A 466 -43.34 9.48 -20.53
CA SER A 466 -43.90 10.65 -19.83
C SER A 466 -42.90 11.33 -18.89
N GLN A 467 -41.94 10.59 -18.32
CA GLN A 467 -40.86 11.16 -17.52
C GLN A 467 -39.75 11.78 -18.38
N LEU A 468 -39.49 11.22 -19.57
CA LEU A 468 -38.58 11.81 -20.56
C LEU A 468 -39.14 13.14 -21.10
N LEU A 469 -40.46 13.23 -21.35
CA LEU A 469 -41.14 14.48 -21.73
C LEU A 469 -40.96 15.59 -20.67
N GLU A 470 -41.11 15.27 -19.38
CA GLU A 470 -40.85 16.24 -18.30
C GLU A 470 -39.37 16.64 -18.23
N ILE A 471 -38.43 15.72 -18.49
CA ILE A 471 -36.99 16.03 -18.56
C ILE A 471 -36.71 17.00 -19.72
N ALA A 472 -37.20 16.71 -20.92
CA ALA A 472 -37.05 17.58 -22.07
C ALA A 472 -37.62 18.98 -21.79
N ALA A 473 -38.87 19.06 -21.31
CA ALA A 473 -39.52 20.33 -21.00
C ALA A 473 -38.80 21.12 -19.88
N GLY A 474 -38.27 20.45 -18.85
CA GLY A 474 -37.51 21.08 -17.77
C GLY A 474 -36.14 21.58 -18.20
N LEU A 475 -35.46 20.86 -19.10
CA LEU A 475 -34.20 21.30 -19.71
C LEU A 475 -34.42 22.52 -20.62
N GLU A 476 -35.42 22.49 -21.50
CA GLU A 476 -35.79 23.62 -22.35
C GLU A 476 -36.19 24.87 -21.53
N ALA A 477 -37.01 24.70 -20.49
CA ALA A 477 -37.39 25.78 -19.58
C ALA A 477 -36.20 26.37 -18.81
N SER A 478 -35.20 25.56 -18.45
CA SER A 478 -34.01 26.04 -17.73
C SER A 478 -33.15 27.02 -18.55
N GLY A 479 -33.24 26.94 -19.88
CA GLY A 479 -32.44 27.72 -20.82
C GLY A 479 -30.94 27.40 -20.83
N GLN A 480 -30.49 26.44 -20.02
CA GLN A 480 -29.08 26.02 -19.93
C GLN A 480 -28.65 25.17 -21.13
N GLU A 481 -27.35 25.14 -21.38
CA GLU A 481 -26.77 24.25 -22.38
C GLU A 481 -26.67 22.82 -21.81
N PHE A 482 -26.90 21.78 -22.62
CA PHE A 482 -26.90 20.41 -22.10
C PHE A 482 -26.42 19.34 -23.09
N ILE A 483 -25.92 18.24 -22.53
CA ILE A 483 -25.73 16.96 -23.22
C ILE A 483 -26.59 15.91 -22.52
N TRP A 484 -27.52 15.28 -23.23
CA TRP A 484 -28.43 14.29 -22.69
C TRP A 484 -28.24 12.92 -23.35
N VAL A 485 -27.84 11.93 -22.56
CA VAL A 485 -27.65 10.54 -23.02
C VAL A 485 -28.94 9.75 -22.79
N VAL A 486 -29.49 9.16 -23.86
CA VAL A 486 -30.78 8.46 -23.85
C VAL A 486 -30.70 7.06 -24.45
N LYS A 487 -31.55 6.15 -23.97
CA LYS A 487 -31.76 4.80 -24.51
C LYS A 487 -33.05 4.75 -25.32
N ARG A 488 -33.06 5.50 -26.42
CA ARG A 488 -34.10 5.47 -27.45
C ARG A 488 -33.40 5.49 -28.80
N GLU A 489 -33.84 4.61 -29.70
CA GLU A 489 -33.42 4.64 -31.10
C GLU A 489 -34.22 5.73 -31.83
N LYS A 490 -33.66 6.27 -32.92
CA LYS A 490 -34.33 7.33 -33.69
C LYS A 490 -35.35 6.69 -34.63
N ASN A 491 -36.63 6.93 -34.33
CA ASN A 491 -37.79 6.43 -35.07
C ASN A 491 -38.61 7.61 -35.63
N ASP A 492 -39.48 7.33 -36.62
CA ASP A 492 -40.33 8.34 -37.27
C ASP A 492 -41.33 9.07 -36.33
N LYS A 493 -41.50 8.55 -35.10
CA LYS A 493 -42.26 9.19 -34.02
C LYS A 493 -41.52 9.03 -32.70
N GLU A 494 -41.04 10.14 -32.16
CA GLU A 494 -40.42 10.20 -30.82
C GLU A 494 -41.41 10.79 -29.82
N GLU A 495 -42.43 10.01 -29.44
CA GLU A 495 -43.51 10.41 -28.49
C GLU A 495 -43.01 10.74 -27.08
N TRP A 496 -41.71 10.54 -26.82
CA TRP A 496 -41.00 10.87 -25.58
C TRP A 496 -40.32 12.26 -25.60
N LEU A 497 -40.36 12.98 -26.73
CA LEU A 497 -39.90 14.36 -26.88
C LEU A 497 -41.06 15.32 -27.22
N PRO A 498 -41.00 16.60 -26.79
CA PRO A 498 -41.87 17.63 -27.33
C PRO A 498 -41.67 17.79 -28.84
N GLU A 499 -42.76 18.04 -29.58
CA GLU A 499 -42.70 18.32 -31.02
C GLU A 499 -41.73 19.48 -31.31
N GLY A 500 -40.83 19.32 -32.28
CA GLY A 500 -39.80 20.32 -32.64
C GLY A 500 -38.69 20.55 -31.62
N PHE A 501 -38.51 19.67 -30.61
CA PHE A 501 -37.52 19.86 -29.54
C PHE A 501 -36.06 19.91 -30.05
N GLU A 502 -35.63 18.97 -30.90
CA GLU A 502 -34.25 18.97 -31.43
C GLU A 502 -33.93 20.25 -32.23
N GLU A 503 -34.91 20.77 -32.98
CA GLU A 503 -34.77 22.01 -33.77
C GLU A 503 -34.65 23.25 -32.87
N ARG A 504 -35.52 23.39 -31.85
CA ARG A 504 -35.44 24.53 -30.91
C ARG A 504 -34.19 24.51 -30.05
N MET A 505 -33.67 23.31 -29.75
CA MET A 505 -32.45 23.12 -28.98
C MET A 505 -31.18 23.10 -29.84
N GLU A 506 -31.26 23.33 -31.15
CA GLU A 506 -30.08 23.40 -32.02
C GLU A 506 -29.06 24.41 -31.47
N GLY A 507 -27.80 23.97 -31.38
CA GLY A 507 -26.72 24.76 -30.80
C GLY A 507 -26.72 24.89 -29.27
N LYS A 508 -27.80 24.54 -28.54
CA LYS A 508 -27.86 24.58 -27.06
C LYS A 508 -27.89 23.21 -26.39
N GLY A 509 -28.59 22.26 -26.97
CA GLY A 509 -28.71 20.88 -26.50
C GLY A 509 -28.12 19.88 -27.47
N LEU A 510 -27.54 18.80 -26.96
CA LEU A 510 -27.06 17.66 -27.74
C LEU A 510 -27.63 16.36 -27.16
N ILE A 511 -28.44 15.63 -27.94
CA ILE A 511 -28.96 14.32 -27.54
C ILE A 511 -28.04 13.22 -28.09
N ILE A 512 -27.47 12.41 -27.21
CA ILE A 512 -26.67 11.23 -27.57
C ILE A 512 -27.53 9.98 -27.35
N ARG A 513 -27.88 9.29 -28.44
CA ARG A 513 -28.63 8.02 -28.38
C ARG A 513 -27.63 6.86 -28.22
N GLY A 514 -27.74 6.09 -27.14
CA GLY A 514 -26.89 4.93 -26.85
C GLY A 514 -25.74 5.22 -25.88
N TRP A 515 -24.49 5.10 -26.33
CA TRP A 515 -23.29 5.22 -25.50
C TRP A 515 -22.59 6.58 -25.69
N ALA A 516 -22.07 7.14 -24.60
CA ALA A 516 -21.31 8.39 -24.59
C ALA A 516 -19.97 8.21 -23.83
N PRO A 517 -18.90 8.95 -24.18
CA PRO A 517 -17.62 8.93 -23.48
C PRO A 517 -17.70 9.69 -22.14
N GLN A 518 -18.47 9.15 -21.20
CA GLN A 518 -18.87 9.80 -19.94
C GLN A 518 -17.71 10.44 -19.16
N VAL A 519 -16.57 9.75 -19.04
CA VAL A 519 -15.39 10.27 -18.34
C VAL A 519 -14.82 11.50 -19.07
N LEU A 520 -14.62 11.43 -20.39
CA LEU A 520 -14.10 12.55 -21.18
C LEU A 520 -15.06 13.75 -21.21
N ILE A 521 -16.38 13.50 -21.17
CA ILE A 521 -17.38 14.55 -21.05
C ILE A 521 -17.25 15.22 -19.69
N LEU A 522 -17.31 14.46 -18.59
CA LEU A 522 -17.25 15.01 -17.23
C LEU A 522 -15.97 15.77 -16.94
N GLU A 523 -14.83 15.36 -17.49
CA GLU A 523 -13.54 16.04 -17.33
C GLU A 523 -13.38 17.31 -18.19
N HIS A 524 -14.31 17.58 -19.11
CA HIS A 524 -14.25 18.75 -19.99
C HIS A 524 -14.65 20.04 -19.25
N GLU A 525 -13.85 21.11 -19.39
CA GLU A 525 -14.02 22.37 -18.65
C GLU A 525 -15.40 23.04 -18.80
N ALA A 526 -16.10 22.77 -19.89
CA ALA A 526 -17.46 23.26 -20.14
C ALA A 526 -18.54 22.63 -19.25
N ILE A 527 -18.33 21.45 -18.66
CA ILE A 527 -19.34 20.81 -17.80
C ILE A 527 -19.43 21.53 -16.45
N GLY A 528 -20.62 22.06 -16.14
CA GLY A 528 -20.91 22.74 -14.88
C GLY A 528 -21.76 21.91 -13.90
N ALA A 529 -22.45 20.86 -14.37
CA ALA A 529 -23.29 20.00 -13.54
C ALA A 529 -23.47 18.60 -14.15
N PHE A 530 -23.69 17.59 -13.29
CA PHE A 530 -24.02 16.22 -13.69
C PHE A 530 -25.35 15.75 -13.07
N VAL A 531 -26.39 15.61 -13.90
CA VAL A 531 -27.64 14.92 -13.52
C VAL A 531 -27.42 13.42 -13.58
N THR A 532 -27.57 12.76 -12.42
CA THR A 532 -27.22 11.34 -12.27
C THR A 532 -28.22 10.57 -11.41
N HIS A 533 -28.39 9.28 -11.75
CA HIS A 533 -29.14 8.31 -10.97
C HIS A 533 -28.51 7.96 -9.60
N CYS A 534 -27.36 8.56 -9.26
CA CYS A 534 -26.63 8.36 -8.01
C CYS A 534 -26.08 6.94 -7.77
N GLY A 535 -25.97 6.09 -8.81
CA GLY A 535 -25.21 4.84 -8.69
C GLY A 535 -23.74 5.11 -8.39
N TRP A 536 -23.13 4.33 -7.49
CA TRP A 536 -21.85 4.69 -6.87
C TRP A 536 -20.70 5.00 -7.86
N ASN A 537 -20.57 4.26 -8.97
CA ASN A 537 -19.55 4.57 -9.99
C ASN A 537 -19.71 5.98 -10.57
N SER A 538 -20.95 6.42 -10.83
CA SER A 538 -21.22 7.77 -11.34
C SER A 538 -20.98 8.86 -10.28
N ILE A 539 -21.16 8.55 -9.00
CA ILE A 539 -20.75 9.45 -7.90
C ILE A 539 -19.22 9.64 -7.93
N LEU A 540 -18.45 8.56 -8.03
CA LEU A 540 -16.99 8.63 -8.09
C LEU A 540 -16.47 9.33 -9.35
N GLU A 541 -17.14 9.15 -10.50
CA GLU A 541 -16.82 9.87 -11.73
C GLU A 541 -17.06 11.38 -11.58
N GLY A 542 -18.22 11.79 -11.05
CA GLY A 542 -18.53 13.19 -10.76
C GLY A 542 -17.56 13.82 -9.74
N VAL A 543 -17.23 13.09 -8.67
CA VAL A 543 -16.22 13.49 -7.67
C VAL A 543 -14.83 13.60 -8.29
N SER A 544 -14.41 12.65 -9.12
CA SER A 544 -13.07 12.66 -9.76
C SER A 544 -12.94 13.72 -10.85
N ALA A 545 -14.06 14.12 -11.47
CA ALA A 545 -14.13 15.24 -12.40
C ALA A 545 -14.26 16.60 -11.69
N GLY A 546 -14.66 16.61 -10.42
CA GLY A 546 -14.91 17.84 -9.65
C GLY A 546 -16.21 18.55 -10.03
N VAL A 547 -17.19 17.80 -10.56
CA VAL A 547 -18.44 18.32 -11.10
C VAL A 547 -19.57 18.19 -10.06
N PRO A 548 -20.28 19.28 -9.71
CA PRO A 548 -21.47 19.21 -8.87
C PRO A 548 -22.60 18.36 -9.46
N MET A 549 -23.39 17.71 -8.60
CA MET A 549 -24.38 16.72 -9.02
C MET A 549 -25.83 17.16 -8.77
N ILE A 550 -26.72 16.80 -9.69
CA ILE A 550 -28.17 16.84 -9.49
C ILE A 550 -28.61 15.41 -9.24
N THR A 551 -29.01 15.10 -8.01
CA THR A 551 -29.29 13.74 -7.56
C THR A 551 -30.70 13.32 -7.94
N TRP A 552 -30.79 12.20 -8.65
CA TRP A 552 -32.04 11.58 -9.09
C TRP A 552 -32.05 10.08 -8.78
N PRO A 553 -32.00 9.68 -7.50
CA PRO A 553 -31.98 8.27 -7.12
C PRO A 553 -33.21 7.52 -7.65
N ALA A 554 -32.99 6.29 -8.14
CA ALA A 554 -34.04 5.46 -8.74
C ALA A 554 -34.24 4.13 -7.98
N SER A 555 -33.17 3.43 -7.61
CA SER A 555 -33.22 2.09 -6.99
C SER A 555 -31.93 1.77 -6.21
N ALA A 556 -31.73 0.50 -5.81
CA ALA A 556 -30.53 0.02 -5.11
C ALA A 556 -30.17 0.90 -3.88
N GLU A 557 -28.91 1.32 -3.73
CA GLU A 557 -28.41 2.17 -2.65
C GLU A 557 -28.53 3.68 -2.92
N GLN A 558 -29.10 4.06 -4.06
CA GLN A 558 -28.94 5.41 -4.64
C GLN A 558 -29.50 6.52 -3.75
N PHE A 559 -30.56 6.24 -2.95
CA PHE A 559 -31.08 7.18 -1.96
C PHE A 559 -30.12 7.43 -0.80
N TYR A 560 -29.25 6.47 -0.43
CA TYR A 560 -28.16 6.73 0.51
C TYR A 560 -27.07 7.59 -0.14
N ASN A 561 -26.71 7.29 -1.39
CA ASN A 561 -25.71 8.08 -2.13
C ASN A 561 -26.17 9.54 -2.34
N GLU A 562 -27.46 9.78 -2.59
CA GLU A 562 -28.04 11.12 -2.59
C GLU A 562 -27.78 11.87 -1.27
N LYS A 563 -28.00 11.22 -0.12
CA LYS A 563 -27.77 11.83 1.19
C LYS A 563 -26.30 12.16 1.44
N LEU A 564 -25.38 11.31 0.99
CA LEU A 564 -23.95 11.63 1.01
C LEU A 564 -23.66 12.90 0.19
N VAL A 565 -24.13 12.97 -1.06
CA VAL A 565 -23.87 14.12 -1.95
C VAL A 565 -24.50 15.43 -1.45
N THR A 566 -25.76 15.37 -1.02
CA THR A 566 -26.57 16.56 -0.72
C THR A 566 -26.41 17.07 0.71
N GLU A 567 -26.34 16.19 1.71
CA GLU A 567 -26.35 16.58 3.13
C GLU A 567 -24.94 16.57 3.76
N VAL A 568 -24.08 15.62 3.37
CA VAL A 568 -22.72 15.46 3.94
C VAL A 568 -21.68 16.23 3.12
N LEU A 569 -21.48 15.88 1.86
CA LEU A 569 -20.51 16.52 0.96
C LEU A 569 -20.97 17.91 0.50
N LYS A 570 -22.30 18.10 0.41
CA LYS A 570 -22.96 19.32 -0.07
C LYS A 570 -22.46 19.74 -1.45
N THR A 571 -22.19 18.78 -2.33
CA THR A 571 -21.70 18.98 -3.71
C THR A 571 -22.81 18.81 -4.74
N GLY A 572 -24.07 18.81 -4.30
CA GLY A 572 -25.21 18.65 -5.20
C GLY A 572 -26.55 18.95 -4.56
N VAL A 573 -27.60 18.89 -5.38
CA VAL A 573 -29.00 19.13 -4.98
C VAL A 573 -29.90 17.99 -5.43
N ALA A 574 -30.92 17.68 -4.65
CA ALA A 574 -31.92 16.70 -5.02
C ALA A 574 -32.94 17.27 -6.00
N VAL A 575 -33.19 16.55 -7.09
CA VAL A 575 -34.26 16.89 -8.05
C VAL A 575 -35.67 16.65 -7.48
N GLY A 576 -35.76 15.93 -6.36
CA GLY A 576 -37.03 15.65 -5.67
C GLY A 576 -37.65 14.29 -5.98
N ALA A 577 -36.87 13.30 -6.44
CA ALA A 577 -37.30 11.91 -6.46
C ALA A 577 -37.58 11.40 -5.02
N LYS A 578 -38.73 10.75 -4.80
CA LYS A 578 -39.20 10.36 -3.44
C LYS A 578 -39.47 8.88 -3.25
N GLN A 579 -39.42 8.08 -4.33
CA GLN A 579 -39.77 6.67 -4.28
C GLN A 579 -38.66 5.81 -4.88
N TRP A 580 -38.32 4.76 -4.14
CA TRP A 580 -37.49 3.66 -4.58
C TRP A 580 -38.29 2.79 -5.56
N GLY A 581 -37.88 2.75 -6.81
CA GLY A 581 -38.39 1.81 -7.80
C GLY A 581 -37.70 0.46 -7.65
N ALA A 582 -38.43 -0.65 -7.80
CA ALA A 582 -37.76 -1.95 -7.83
C ALA A 582 -36.92 -2.04 -9.11
N GLY A 583 -35.61 -2.15 -8.92
CA GLY A 583 -34.59 -2.09 -9.98
C GLY A 583 -35.07 -2.75 -11.26
N THR A 584 -35.13 -1.94 -12.31
CA THR A 584 -35.56 -2.29 -13.69
C THR A 584 -36.99 -2.83 -13.89
N PHE A 585 -37.73 -3.36 -12.90
CA PHE A 585 -38.96 -4.15 -13.15
C PHE A 585 -40.23 -3.83 -12.36
N LEU A 586 -40.25 -2.92 -11.38
CA LEU A 586 -41.52 -2.44 -10.79
C LEU A 586 -41.53 -0.92 -10.63
N ASP A 587 -41.94 -0.24 -11.70
CA ASP A 587 -42.94 0.83 -11.61
C ASP A 587 -43.52 1.12 -13.01
N VAL A 588 -44.61 0.41 -13.39
CA VAL A 588 -45.48 0.85 -14.50
C VAL A 588 -46.36 1.99 -14.00
N LYS A 589 -45.72 3.07 -13.54
CA LYS A 589 -46.40 4.35 -13.34
C LYS A 589 -46.79 4.87 -14.70
N LYS A 590 -48.07 5.23 -14.86
CA LYS A 590 -48.54 5.92 -16.06
C LYS A 590 -48.07 7.37 -16.12
N GLU A 591 -47.55 7.91 -15.01
CA GLU A 591 -47.25 9.33 -14.85
C GLU A 591 -45.82 9.59 -14.38
N ALA A 592 -45.25 10.69 -14.86
CA ALA A 592 -43.94 11.18 -14.46
C ALA A 592 -43.88 11.49 -12.95
N SER A 593 -42.85 10.94 -12.29
CA SER A 593 -42.58 11.06 -10.86
C SER A 593 -42.01 12.40 -10.42
N VAL A 594 -41.29 13.07 -11.32
CA VAL A 594 -40.69 14.40 -11.15
C VAL A 594 -41.17 15.27 -12.31
N LYS A 595 -41.69 16.46 -12.01
CA LYS A 595 -42.22 17.39 -13.02
C LYS A 595 -41.15 18.39 -13.47
N ARG A 596 -41.31 18.95 -14.68
CA ARG A 596 -40.41 19.90 -15.33
C ARG A 596 -39.96 21.05 -14.43
N GLU A 597 -40.84 21.59 -13.58
CA GLU A 597 -40.54 22.73 -12.70
C GLU A 597 -39.50 22.38 -11.64
N ALA A 598 -39.48 21.13 -11.16
CA ALA A 598 -38.47 20.64 -10.23
C ALA A 598 -37.12 20.42 -10.91
N ILE A 599 -37.15 20.00 -12.18
CA ILE A 599 -35.96 19.76 -13.03
C ILE A 599 -35.31 21.10 -13.39
N GLU A 600 -36.10 22.05 -13.89
CA GLU A 600 -35.72 23.44 -14.17
C GLU A 600 -35.07 24.07 -12.93
N LYS A 601 -35.74 23.98 -11.77
CA LYS A 601 -35.24 24.51 -10.51
C LYS A 601 -33.90 23.88 -10.11
N ALA A 602 -33.78 22.56 -10.17
CA ALA A 602 -32.55 21.87 -9.78
C ALA A 602 -31.37 22.22 -10.71
N VAL A 603 -31.62 22.30 -12.02
CA VAL A 603 -30.64 22.73 -13.03
C VAL A 603 -30.17 24.16 -12.75
N ASN A 604 -31.11 25.10 -12.59
CA ASN A 604 -30.78 26.50 -12.32
C ASN A 604 -30.12 26.69 -10.94
N GLN A 605 -30.43 25.87 -9.94
CA GLN A 605 -29.77 25.92 -8.63
C GLN A 605 -28.28 25.54 -8.72
N VAL A 606 -27.92 24.51 -9.51
CA VAL A 606 -26.51 24.06 -9.61
C VAL A 606 -25.69 24.92 -10.58
N ILE A 607 -26.29 25.46 -11.64
CA ILE A 607 -25.57 26.27 -12.63
C ILE A 607 -25.48 27.76 -12.24
N ALA A 608 -26.59 28.36 -11.78
CA ALA A 608 -26.80 29.81 -11.80
C ALA A 608 -27.19 30.45 -10.45
N SER A 609 -27.31 29.71 -9.35
CA SER A 609 -27.62 30.28 -8.03
C SER A 609 -26.39 30.78 -7.26
N GLU A 610 -26.61 31.54 -6.19
CA GLU A 610 -25.55 31.95 -5.26
C GLU A 610 -24.84 30.75 -4.58
N GLU A 611 -25.54 29.62 -4.42
CA GLU A 611 -24.97 28.40 -3.82
C GLU A 611 -24.08 27.61 -4.81
N ALA A 612 -24.23 27.86 -6.12
CA ALA A 612 -23.56 27.12 -7.19
C ALA A 612 -22.03 27.13 -7.04
N GLU A 613 -21.44 28.30 -6.79
CA GLU A 613 -19.99 28.44 -6.66
C GLU A 613 -19.46 27.72 -5.40
N GLY A 614 -20.24 27.72 -4.32
CA GLY A 614 -19.93 26.94 -3.12
C GLY A 614 -19.93 25.43 -3.38
N MET A 615 -20.86 24.92 -4.21
CA MET A 615 -20.88 23.52 -4.62
C MET A 615 -19.69 23.17 -5.53
N LYS A 616 -19.39 24.02 -6.52
CA LYS A 616 -18.23 23.87 -7.43
C LYS A 616 -16.91 23.86 -6.66
N GLY A 617 -16.72 24.79 -5.72
CA GLY A 617 -15.53 24.84 -4.86
C GLY A 617 -15.34 23.56 -4.04
N ARG A 618 -16.40 23.03 -3.43
CA ARG A 618 -16.33 21.75 -2.68
C ARG A 618 -16.05 20.56 -3.60
N ALA A 619 -16.69 20.48 -4.77
CA ALA A 619 -16.47 19.41 -5.73
C ALA A 619 -15.02 19.39 -6.24
N ARG A 620 -14.42 20.57 -6.51
CA ARG A 620 -13.00 20.70 -6.86
C ARG A 620 -12.06 20.18 -5.76
N VAL A 621 -12.31 20.51 -4.50
CA VAL A 621 -11.47 20.01 -3.38
C VAL A 621 -11.55 18.48 -3.29
N LEU A 622 -12.74 17.89 -3.47
CA LEU A 622 -12.89 16.43 -3.49
C LEU A 622 -12.17 15.77 -4.69
N ARG A 623 -12.11 16.43 -5.85
CA ARG A 623 -11.30 15.98 -7.00
C ARG A 623 -9.81 15.96 -6.66
N GLU A 624 -9.31 17.02 -6.05
CA GLU A 624 -7.89 17.12 -5.65
C GLU A 624 -7.54 16.02 -4.65
N MET A 625 -8.40 15.75 -3.65
CA MET A 625 -8.27 14.62 -2.72
C MET A 625 -8.36 13.25 -3.42
N ALA A 626 -9.30 13.08 -4.35
CA ALA A 626 -9.48 11.84 -5.11
C ALA A 626 -8.27 11.47 -5.96
N MET A 627 -7.56 12.46 -6.50
CA MET A 627 -6.28 12.27 -7.20
C MET A 627 -5.18 11.88 -6.20
N SER A 628 -4.99 12.66 -5.12
CA SER A 628 -3.96 12.40 -4.12
C SER A 628 -4.10 11.04 -3.42
N ALA A 629 -5.32 10.51 -3.27
CA ALA A 629 -5.56 9.22 -2.64
C ALA A 629 -4.97 8.02 -3.42
N VAL A 630 -4.93 8.10 -4.76
CA VAL A 630 -4.45 7.00 -5.63
C VAL A 630 -2.99 7.14 -6.06
N GLU A 631 -2.40 8.32 -5.87
CA GLU A 631 -0.96 8.58 -6.07
C GLU A 631 -0.09 7.89 -5.02
N GLU A 632 1.23 7.77 -5.28
CA GLU A 632 2.17 7.11 -4.36
C GLU A 632 2.22 7.84 -3.00
N GLY A 633 1.95 7.10 -1.92
CA GLY A 633 1.81 7.65 -0.57
C GLY A 633 0.38 8.07 -0.20
N GLY A 634 -0.56 8.07 -1.15
CA GLY A 634 -1.98 8.32 -0.91
C GLY A 634 -2.66 7.25 -0.05
N SER A 635 -3.85 7.57 0.47
CA SER A 635 -4.64 6.69 1.35
C SER A 635 -4.97 5.36 0.68
N SER A 636 -5.65 5.41 -0.48
CA SER A 636 -6.00 4.23 -1.28
C SER A 636 -4.79 3.47 -1.83
N PHE A 637 -3.71 4.18 -2.20
CA PHE A 637 -2.45 3.54 -2.59
C PHE A 637 -1.86 2.70 -1.43
N SER A 638 -1.93 3.23 -0.21
CA SER A 638 -1.38 2.62 1.00
C SER A 638 -2.24 1.45 1.51
N ASP A 639 -3.56 1.57 1.47
CA ASP A 639 -4.50 0.50 1.83
C ASP A 639 -4.38 -0.70 0.86
N LEU A 640 -4.25 -0.44 -0.46
CA LEU A 640 -3.98 -1.48 -1.45
C LEU A 640 -2.63 -2.18 -1.19
N THR A 641 -1.60 -1.41 -0.85
CA THR A 641 -0.27 -1.96 -0.51
C THR A 641 -0.34 -2.85 0.73
N SER A 642 -1.04 -2.40 1.77
CA SER A 642 -1.25 -3.13 3.01
C SER A 642 -2.01 -4.44 2.78
N LEU A 643 -3.05 -4.41 1.93
CA LEU A 643 -3.80 -5.60 1.53
C LEU A 643 -2.94 -6.62 0.77
N ILE A 644 -2.13 -6.17 -0.21
CA ILE A 644 -1.23 -7.06 -0.96
C ILE A 644 -0.19 -7.71 -0.03
N GLN A 645 0.40 -6.93 0.88
CA GLN A 645 1.35 -7.44 1.87
C GLN A 645 0.71 -8.45 2.82
N GLU A 646 -0.51 -8.19 3.29
CA GLU A 646 -1.21 -9.11 4.19
C GLU A 646 -1.58 -10.42 3.50
N LEU A 647 -2.10 -10.37 2.27
CA LEU A 647 -2.39 -11.58 1.48
C LEU A 647 -1.11 -12.37 1.16
N GLY A 648 0.01 -11.70 0.89
CA GLY A 648 1.33 -12.34 0.71
C GLY A 648 1.88 -13.02 1.97
N GLY A 649 1.36 -12.70 3.16
CA GLY A 649 1.72 -13.35 4.42
C GLY A 649 0.99 -14.66 4.70
N ILE A 650 -0.06 -15.00 3.94
CA ILE A 650 -0.91 -16.17 4.18
C ILE A 650 -0.25 -17.42 3.62
N LYS A 651 0.15 -18.35 4.50
CA LYS A 651 0.69 -19.66 4.11
C LYS A 651 -0.45 -20.65 3.79
N THR A 652 -0.63 -20.98 2.52
CA THR A 652 -1.55 -22.05 2.07
C THR A 652 -1.05 -23.42 2.53
N THR A 653 -1.92 -24.19 3.22
CA THR A 653 -1.55 -25.50 3.77
C THR A 653 -1.85 -26.60 2.77
N VAL A 654 -0.84 -27.04 2.02
CA VAL A 654 -0.99 -28.20 1.11
C VAL A 654 -0.95 -29.49 1.92
N ILE A 655 -2.11 -30.09 2.13
CA ILE A 655 -2.24 -31.43 2.74
C ILE A 655 -1.87 -32.49 1.70
N SER A 656 -0.79 -33.24 1.94
CA SER A 656 -0.46 -34.43 1.16
C SER A 656 -0.78 -35.70 1.96
N THR A 657 -1.67 -36.53 1.42
CA THR A 657 -2.05 -37.82 1.99
C THR A 657 -0.98 -38.88 1.67
N PRO A 658 -0.53 -39.69 2.65
CA PRO A 658 0.50 -40.70 2.43
C PRO A 658 -0.08 -42.04 1.98
N LEU A 659 0.55 -42.69 0.97
CA LEU A 659 0.34 -44.10 0.67
C LEU A 659 1.46 -44.95 1.28
N ASN A 660 1.10 -45.92 2.12
CA ASN A 660 2.02 -46.89 2.72
C ASN A 660 2.34 -48.04 1.76
N LEU A 661 3.62 -48.39 1.62
CA LEU A 661 4.10 -49.75 1.37
C LEU A 661 5.48 -49.95 2.04
N SER A 662 5.74 -51.14 2.55
CA SER A 662 6.88 -51.52 3.42
C SER A 662 7.85 -52.49 2.71
N PRO A 663 8.87 -53.08 3.37
CA PRO A 663 9.98 -52.44 4.09
C PRO A 663 11.38 -52.82 3.53
N SER A 664 12.40 -52.11 4.04
CA SER A 664 13.86 -52.15 3.78
C SER A 664 14.58 -53.53 3.59
N PRO A 665 15.80 -53.54 3.01
CA PRO A 665 16.99 -53.40 3.87
C PRO A 665 18.08 -52.39 3.43
N LYS A 666 18.81 -51.91 4.45
CA LYS A 666 19.85 -50.86 4.56
C LYS A 666 20.91 -50.72 3.45
N PRO A 667 21.46 -49.49 3.29
CA PRO A 667 22.92 -49.32 3.34
C PRO A 667 23.43 -48.20 4.28
N MET A 668 24.75 -48.08 4.33
CA MET A 668 25.66 -47.24 5.15
C MET A 668 25.26 -45.79 5.52
N MET A 669 25.85 -45.35 6.64
CA MET A 669 25.75 -44.01 7.24
C MET A 669 25.86 -42.83 6.26
N THR A 670 24.83 -41.98 6.26
CA THR A 670 24.86 -40.59 5.80
C THR A 670 24.17 -39.70 6.85
N LEU A 671 24.55 -38.42 6.89
CA LEU A 671 24.09 -37.44 7.89
C LEU A 671 22.57 -37.18 7.77
N PRO A 672 21.84 -36.94 8.88
CA PRO A 672 20.40 -36.68 8.81
C PRO A 672 20.10 -35.33 8.16
N MET A 673 19.35 -35.34 7.07
CA MET A 673 18.51 -34.19 6.70
C MET A 673 17.27 -34.22 7.61
N GLU A 674 17.08 -33.18 8.42
CA GLU A 674 15.83 -33.04 9.18
C GLU A 674 14.65 -32.80 8.25
N THR A 675 13.64 -33.65 8.39
CA THR A 675 12.35 -33.53 7.71
C THR A 675 11.61 -32.30 8.24
N LYS A 676 11.04 -31.49 7.33
CA LYS A 676 10.22 -30.33 7.69
C LYS A 676 8.94 -30.77 8.40
N SER A 677 8.98 -30.82 9.73
CA SER A 677 7.77 -30.68 10.55
C SER A 677 7.14 -29.31 10.30
N HIS A 678 5.83 -29.19 10.54
CA HIS A 678 5.15 -27.89 10.49
C HIS A 678 5.83 -26.95 11.50
N MET A 679 6.59 -25.98 11.00
CA MET A 679 7.32 -25.03 11.85
C MET A 679 6.33 -24.10 12.54
N GLN A 680 5.97 -24.45 13.78
CA GLN A 680 5.27 -23.58 14.70
C GLN A 680 6.09 -22.30 14.88
N LEU A 681 5.47 -21.14 14.66
CA LEU A 681 6.15 -19.85 14.84
C LEU A 681 6.65 -19.77 16.29
N HIS A 682 7.93 -19.44 16.46
CA HIS A 682 8.59 -19.41 17.76
C HIS A 682 9.20 -18.03 18.01
N ILE A 683 8.71 -17.32 19.03
CA ILE A 683 9.15 -15.94 19.35
C ILE A 683 9.80 -15.90 20.73
N PHE A 684 10.96 -15.24 20.80
CA PHE A 684 11.66 -14.94 22.04
C PHE A 684 11.32 -13.53 22.52
N PHE A 685 11.05 -13.42 23.83
CA PHE A 685 10.71 -12.17 24.51
C PHE A 685 11.78 -11.87 25.58
N PHE A 686 12.54 -10.81 25.39
CA PHE A 686 13.66 -10.43 26.24
C PHE A 686 13.45 -9.03 26.85
N PRO A 687 12.80 -8.95 28.03
CA PRO A 687 12.53 -7.68 28.71
C PRO A 687 13.77 -7.14 29.40
N TYR A 688 13.85 -5.82 29.53
CA TYR A 688 14.83 -5.20 30.42
C TYR A 688 14.57 -5.60 31.88
N MET A 689 15.62 -5.75 32.68
CA MET A 689 15.57 -6.31 34.03
C MET A 689 14.99 -5.33 35.08
N ILE A 690 13.77 -4.85 34.86
CA ILE A 690 13.04 -3.95 35.76
C ILE A 690 11.53 -4.29 35.74
N GLN A 691 10.86 -4.11 36.88
CA GLN A 691 9.47 -4.53 37.07
C GLN A 691 8.48 -3.95 36.02
N GLY A 692 8.69 -2.70 35.60
CA GLY A 692 7.84 -2.03 34.61
C GLY A 692 7.90 -2.64 33.20
N HIS A 693 8.99 -3.34 32.86
CA HIS A 693 9.20 -3.94 31.54
C HIS A 693 8.83 -5.44 31.53
N PHE A 694 8.87 -6.11 32.69
CA PHE A 694 8.45 -7.50 32.82
C PHE A 694 6.97 -7.71 32.48
N ILE A 695 6.07 -6.95 33.09
CA ILE A 695 4.62 -7.19 32.97
C ILE A 695 4.15 -7.08 31.51
N PRO A 696 4.52 -6.04 30.73
CA PRO A 696 4.13 -5.93 29.32
C PRO A 696 4.63 -7.07 28.45
N LEU A 697 5.92 -7.44 28.50
CA LEU A 697 6.45 -8.53 27.67
C LEU A 697 5.93 -9.91 28.10
N ILE A 698 5.71 -10.15 29.40
CA ILE A 698 5.06 -11.39 29.87
C ILE A 698 3.63 -11.47 29.33
N ASN A 699 2.87 -10.39 29.40
CA ASN A 699 1.52 -10.34 28.84
C ASN A 699 1.52 -10.50 27.31
N MET A 700 2.52 -9.94 26.63
CA MET A 700 2.71 -10.12 25.19
C MET A 700 3.01 -11.58 24.85
N ALA A 701 3.98 -12.22 25.51
CA ALA A 701 4.28 -13.64 25.35
C ALA A 701 3.03 -14.54 25.58
N LYS A 702 2.21 -14.21 26.59
CA LYS A 702 0.93 -14.88 26.84
C LYS A 702 -0.09 -14.68 25.71
N LEU A 703 -0.18 -13.47 25.15
CA LEU A 703 -1.08 -13.10 24.07
C LEU A 703 -0.73 -13.76 22.72
N PHE A 704 0.56 -14.00 22.48
CA PHE A 704 1.05 -14.78 21.34
C PHE A 704 0.85 -16.29 21.57
N ALA A 705 1.17 -16.80 22.76
CA ALA A 705 0.92 -18.21 23.14
C ALA A 705 -0.56 -18.59 23.04
N SER A 706 -1.49 -17.72 23.46
CA SER A 706 -2.93 -17.95 23.33
C SER A 706 -3.44 -17.96 21.88
N ARG A 707 -2.57 -17.69 20.89
CA ARG A 707 -2.82 -17.79 19.44
C ARG A 707 -2.02 -18.91 18.77
N GLY A 708 -1.48 -19.85 19.56
CA GLY A 708 -0.74 -21.01 19.05
C GLY A 708 0.73 -20.74 18.69
N VAL A 709 1.25 -19.53 18.94
CA VAL A 709 2.66 -19.17 18.72
C VAL A 709 3.50 -19.66 19.90
N LYS A 710 4.50 -20.51 19.65
CA LYS A 710 5.45 -20.91 20.69
C LYS A 710 6.16 -19.67 21.20
N SER A 711 6.07 -19.40 22.49
CA SER A 711 6.54 -18.15 23.09
C SER A 711 7.48 -18.47 24.24
N THR A 712 8.66 -17.85 24.26
CA THR A 712 9.68 -18.08 25.28
C THR A 712 10.13 -16.77 25.88
N LEU A 713 10.07 -16.65 27.20
CA LEU A 713 10.60 -15.52 27.95
C LEU A 713 12.05 -15.79 28.35
N ILE A 714 12.95 -14.85 28.07
CA ILE A 714 14.34 -14.90 28.52
C ILE A 714 14.47 -14.04 29.78
N THR A 715 15.01 -14.60 30.86
CA THR A 715 15.13 -13.93 32.17
C THR A 715 16.36 -14.43 32.94
N THR A 716 16.57 -13.96 34.17
CA THR A 716 17.73 -14.30 35.00
C THR A 716 17.31 -15.09 36.26
N PRO A 717 18.21 -15.82 36.96
CA PRO A 717 17.86 -16.70 38.07
C PRO A 717 16.96 -16.10 39.15
N LEU A 718 17.19 -14.86 39.57
CA LEU A 718 16.39 -14.20 40.60
C LEU A 718 15.06 -13.61 40.07
N ASN A 719 14.98 -13.32 38.78
CA ASN A 719 13.74 -12.86 38.15
C ASN A 719 12.85 -14.05 37.70
N ALA A 720 13.41 -15.24 37.48
CA ALA A 720 12.68 -16.43 37.02
C ALA A 720 11.47 -16.86 37.88
N PRO A 721 11.49 -16.79 39.23
CA PRO A 721 10.31 -17.11 40.05
C PRO A 721 9.13 -16.15 39.82
N LEU A 722 9.41 -14.87 39.57
CA LEU A 722 8.38 -13.87 39.25
C LEU A 722 7.71 -14.19 37.89
N PHE A 723 8.52 -14.54 36.90
CA PHE A 723 8.04 -14.92 35.56
C PHE A 723 7.20 -16.19 35.63
N SER A 724 7.71 -17.22 36.32
CA SER A 724 7.00 -18.50 36.55
C SER A 724 5.63 -18.27 37.19
N LYS A 725 5.56 -17.44 38.25
CA LYS A 725 4.30 -17.09 38.91
C LYS A 725 3.32 -16.36 37.97
N ALA A 726 3.82 -15.46 37.12
CA ALA A 726 3.00 -14.68 36.19
C ALA A 726 2.41 -15.50 35.01
N ILE A 727 3.06 -16.62 34.63
CA ILE A 727 2.58 -17.53 33.58
C ILE A 727 1.78 -18.74 34.09
N GLN A 728 1.69 -18.97 35.41
CA GLN A 728 0.85 -20.04 35.99
C GLN A 728 -0.63 -19.95 35.55
N SER A 729 -1.15 -18.74 35.32
CA SER A 729 -2.50 -18.54 34.78
C SER A 729 -2.65 -19.09 33.36
N SER A 730 -1.60 -19.03 32.55
CA SER A 730 -1.60 -19.45 31.14
C SER A 730 -1.79 -20.95 31.02
N LYS A 731 -1.04 -21.73 31.81
CA LYS A 731 -1.15 -23.19 31.85
C LYS A 731 -2.56 -23.65 32.26
N LYS A 732 -3.23 -22.91 33.15
CA LYS A 732 -4.65 -23.16 33.51
C LYS A 732 -5.64 -22.83 32.39
N LEU A 733 -5.26 -21.97 31.44
CA LEU A 733 -6.06 -21.56 30.28
C LEU A 733 -5.70 -22.35 29.00
N GLY A 734 -4.88 -23.41 29.12
CA GLY A 734 -4.60 -24.33 28.01
C GLY A 734 -3.48 -23.93 27.06
N PHE A 735 -2.66 -22.91 27.40
CA PHE A 735 -1.51 -22.51 26.58
C PHE A 735 -0.25 -22.29 27.44
N ASP A 736 0.91 -22.67 26.90
CA ASP A 736 2.18 -22.61 27.62
C ASP A 736 3.11 -21.48 27.13
N VAL A 737 3.99 -21.03 28.01
CA VAL A 737 5.04 -20.04 27.72
C VAL A 737 6.33 -20.57 28.35
N ASP A 738 7.33 -20.85 27.52
CA ASP A 738 8.62 -21.34 28.00
C ASP A 738 9.39 -20.24 28.74
N ILE A 739 10.32 -20.62 29.63
CA ILE A 739 11.26 -19.70 30.27
C ILE A 739 12.69 -20.22 30.02
N LEU A 740 13.55 -19.37 29.47
CA LEU A 740 15.00 -19.56 29.44
C LEU A 740 15.67 -18.65 30.46
N VAL A 741 16.65 -19.19 31.17
CA VAL A 741 17.34 -18.50 32.27
C VAL A 741 18.82 -18.31 31.90
N ILE A 742 19.29 -17.05 31.86
CA ILE A 742 20.67 -16.66 31.54
C ILE A 742 21.40 -16.14 32.79
N LYS A 743 22.71 -16.37 32.92
CA LYS A 743 23.51 -15.84 34.03
C LYS A 743 23.59 -14.32 33.89
N PHE A 744 23.11 -13.56 34.89
CA PHE A 744 23.38 -12.13 34.94
C PHE A 744 24.82 -11.89 35.44
N PRO A 745 25.65 -11.15 34.69
CA PRO A 745 27.09 -11.06 34.97
C PRO A 745 27.39 -10.02 36.07
N THR A 746 26.95 -10.32 37.30
CA THR A 746 27.11 -9.45 38.48
C THR A 746 28.57 -9.35 38.92
N GLU A 747 29.26 -10.48 39.02
CA GLU A 747 30.66 -10.58 39.47
C GLU A 747 31.60 -9.88 38.50
N GLU A 748 31.36 -10.07 37.20
CA GLU A 748 32.16 -9.58 36.09
C GLU A 748 32.16 -8.03 35.98
N VAL A 749 31.18 -7.34 36.58
CA VAL A 749 31.11 -5.88 36.67
C VAL A 749 31.31 -5.33 38.09
N GLY A 750 31.55 -6.18 39.08
CA GLY A 750 31.67 -5.79 40.49
C GLY A 750 30.36 -5.22 41.08
N LEU A 751 29.22 -5.83 40.73
CA LEU A 751 27.94 -5.65 41.44
C LEU A 751 27.83 -6.61 42.63
N PRO A 752 27.05 -6.26 43.68
CA PRO A 752 26.72 -7.21 44.74
C PRO A 752 26.03 -8.46 44.18
N GLN A 753 26.34 -9.61 44.77
CA GLN A 753 25.73 -10.89 44.40
C GLN A 753 24.21 -10.80 44.49
N GLY A 754 23.52 -11.18 43.42
CA GLY A 754 22.06 -11.09 43.32
C GLY A 754 21.50 -9.73 42.89
N CYS A 755 22.34 -8.77 42.49
CA CYS A 755 21.87 -7.53 41.85
C CYS A 755 21.47 -7.77 40.36
N GLU A 756 20.46 -8.60 40.12
CA GLU A 756 19.94 -8.95 38.78
C GLU A 756 18.71 -8.14 38.36
N ASN A 757 18.29 -7.15 39.15
CA ASN A 757 17.16 -6.28 38.87
C ASN A 757 17.57 -4.82 39.07
N ALA A 758 17.21 -3.94 38.14
CA ALA A 758 17.60 -2.53 38.18
C ALA A 758 17.10 -1.80 39.44
N ASN A 759 15.98 -2.25 40.03
CA ASN A 759 15.48 -1.72 41.30
C ASN A 759 16.44 -1.99 42.49
N LEU A 760 17.36 -2.95 42.35
CA LEU A 760 18.40 -3.26 43.36
C LEU A 760 19.68 -2.42 43.14
N ALA A 761 19.82 -1.78 41.98
CA ALA A 761 20.90 -0.83 41.70
C ALA A 761 20.55 0.54 42.33
N THR A 762 20.68 0.65 43.65
CA THR A 762 20.21 1.84 44.40
C THR A 762 21.14 3.06 44.32
N THR A 763 22.39 2.88 43.88
CA THR A 763 23.36 3.98 43.69
C THR A 763 23.65 4.23 42.22
N ARG A 764 24.18 5.43 41.90
CA ARG A 764 24.60 5.75 40.52
C ARG A 764 25.66 4.78 39.99
N GLU A 765 26.66 4.45 40.81
CA GLU A 765 27.73 3.51 40.45
C GLU A 765 27.16 2.11 40.17
N MET A 766 26.22 1.64 40.99
CA MET A 766 25.53 0.37 40.75
C MET A 766 24.72 0.40 39.45
N ASN A 767 24.04 1.50 39.12
CA ASN A 767 23.33 1.63 37.84
C ASN A 767 24.28 1.59 36.64
N GLU A 768 25.42 2.29 36.71
CA GLU A 768 26.43 2.27 35.65
C GLU A 768 27.04 0.87 35.46
N LYS A 769 27.27 0.13 36.55
CA LYS A 769 27.68 -1.29 36.52
C LYS A 769 26.57 -2.21 35.98
N PHE A 770 25.31 -1.96 36.36
CA PHE A 770 24.15 -2.72 35.88
C PHE A 770 23.94 -2.59 34.38
N ILE A 771 24.06 -1.36 33.85
CA ILE A 771 24.04 -1.13 32.40
C ILE A 771 25.20 -1.87 31.72
N LYS A 772 26.43 -1.81 32.27
CA LYS A 772 27.55 -2.61 31.72
C LYS A 772 27.24 -4.12 31.70
N ALA A 773 26.60 -4.65 32.75
CA ALA A 773 26.20 -6.05 32.80
C ALA A 773 25.18 -6.42 31.71
N THR A 774 24.26 -5.51 31.32
CA THR A 774 23.30 -5.82 30.23
C THR A 774 23.94 -5.90 28.85
N PHE A 775 25.07 -5.23 28.60
CA PHE A 775 25.86 -5.42 27.37
C PHE A 775 26.59 -6.77 27.35
N LEU A 776 27.04 -7.26 28.51
CA LEU A 776 27.70 -8.57 28.64
C LEU A 776 26.73 -9.78 28.47
N LEU A 777 25.42 -9.54 28.33
CA LEU A 777 24.45 -10.59 28.00
C LEU A 777 24.45 -10.99 26.52
N GLN A 778 25.02 -10.16 25.63
CA GLN A 778 25.02 -10.41 24.18
C GLN A 778 25.47 -11.84 23.79
N PRO A 779 26.63 -12.36 24.25
CA PRO A 779 27.09 -13.69 23.86
C PRO A 779 26.14 -14.81 24.30
N GLN A 780 25.48 -14.67 25.45
CA GLN A 780 24.49 -15.65 25.94
C GLN A 780 23.22 -15.64 25.09
N ILE A 781 22.77 -14.47 24.62
CA ILE A 781 21.65 -14.39 23.67
C ILE A 781 22.06 -14.97 22.31
N GLU A 782 23.27 -14.69 21.80
CA GLU A 782 23.74 -15.29 20.55
C GLU A 782 23.80 -16.83 20.64
N GLN A 783 24.29 -17.38 21.75
CA GLN A 783 24.28 -18.82 22.05
C GLN A 783 22.84 -19.38 22.00
N ILE A 784 21.92 -18.73 22.71
CA ILE A 784 20.50 -19.15 22.80
C ILE A 784 19.77 -19.06 21.44
N LEU A 785 20.06 -18.05 20.62
CA LEU A 785 19.52 -17.95 19.27
C LEU A 785 20.08 -19.04 18.34
N TYR A 786 21.37 -19.37 18.47
CA TYR A 786 22.00 -20.45 17.71
C TYR A 786 21.41 -21.82 18.04
N GLU A 787 21.22 -22.10 19.34
CA GLU A 787 20.72 -23.38 19.86
C GLU A 787 19.23 -23.59 19.58
N HIS A 788 18.39 -22.60 19.85
CA HIS A 788 16.94 -22.74 19.77
C HIS A 788 16.30 -22.25 18.47
N ARG A 789 17.03 -21.46 17.65
CA ARG A 789 16.60 -20.94 16.34
C ARG A 789 15.16 -20.40 16.31
N PRO A 790 14.81 -19.42 17.17
CA PRO A 790 13.51 -18.77 17.10
C PRO A 790 13.35 -18.03 15.77
N HIS A 791 12.12 -17.70 15.42
CA HIS A 791 11.76 -16.98 14.20
C HIS A 791 11.77 -15.45 14.37
N CYS A 792 11.80 -14.95 15.61
CA CYS A 792 11.78 -13.53 15.93
C CYS A 792 12.32 -13.28 17.35
N LEU A 793 13.01 -12.16 17.56
CA LEU A 793 13.42 -11.66 18.86
C LEU A 793 12.70 -10.34 19.17
N VAL A 794 11.75 -10.38 20.11
CA VAL A 794 11.16 -9.19 20.73
C VAL A 794 12.05 -8.80 21.91
N ALA A 795 12.83 -7.74 21.77
CA ALA A 795 13.78 -7.29 22.78
C ALA A 795 13.55 -5.84 23.17
N ASP A 796 13.84 -5.53 24.43
CA ASP A 796 13.73 -4.17 24.97
C ASP A 796 14.61 -3.15 24.22
N ASN A 797 14.22 -1.87 24.26
CA ASN A 797 15.00 -0.81 23.62
C ASN A 797 16.37 -0.60 24.30
N PHE A 798 16.47 -0.95 25.59
CA PHE A 798 17.70 -0.91 26.40
C PHE A 798 18.76 -1.95 25.98
N PHE A 799 18.45 -2.85 25.05
CA PHE A 799 19.41 -3.76 24.41
C PHE A 799 19.65 -3.34 22.94
N PRO A 800 20.41 -2.27 22.66
CA PRO A 800 20.63 -1.80 21.28
C PRO A 800 21.30 -2.87 20.40
N TRP A 801 22.23 -3.63 21.00
CA TRP A 801 22.95 -4.76 20.40
C TRP A 801 22.05 -5.92 19.96
N ALA A 802 20.81 -6.01 20.46
CA ALA A 802 19.87 -7.06 20.07
C ALA A 802 19.50 -7.00 18.57
N THR A 803 19.70 -5.84 17.92
CA THR A 803 19.55 -5.67 16.47
C THR A 803 20.61 -6.46 15.71
N ASP A 804 21.88 -6.25 16.06
CA ASP A 804 23.01 -6.87 15.39
C ASP A 804 23.02 -8.38 15.63
N VAL A 805 22.65 -8.79 16.85
CA VAL A 805 22.44 -10.19 17.23
C VAL A 805 21.33 -10.84 16.41
N ALA A 806 20.14 -10.25 16.32
CA ALA A 806 19.04 -10.80 15.52
C ALA A 806 19.42 -10.87 14.01
N ALA A 807 20.05 -9.83 13.48
CA ALA A 807 20.52 -9.77 12.09
C ALA A 807 21.58 -10.84 11.79
N LYS A 808 22.49 -11.14 12.73
CA LYS A 808 23.49 -12.22 12.62
C LYS A 808 22.86 -13.60 12.42
N PHE A 809 21.67 -13.85 12.95
CA PHE A 809 20.90 -15.08 12.76
C PHE A 809 19.84 -15.00 11.65
N GLY A 810 19.73 -13.87 10.95
CA GLY A 810 18.76 -13.66 9.87
C GLY A 810 17.30 -13.57 10.36
N ILE A 811 17.08 -13.21 11.63
CA ILE A 811 15.74 -13.11 12.22
C ILE A 811 15.35 -11.64 12.48
N PRO A 812 14.06 -11.28 12.37
CA PRO A 812 13.59 -9.95 12.74
C PRO A 812 13.80 -9.65 14.24
N ARG A 813 14.27 -8.44 14.54
CA ARG A 813 14.20 -7.81 15.86
C ARG A 813 12.95 -6.93 15.91
N ILE A 814 12.08 -7.16 16.89
CA ILE A 814 11.02 -6.22 17.26
C ILE A 814 11.47 -5.49 18.52
N ILE A 815 11.43 -4.14 18.49
CA ILE A 815 11.80 -3.31 19.64
C ILE A 815 10.60 -3.15 20.56
N PHE A 816 10.70 -3.60 21.80
CA PHE A 816 9.73 -3.19 22.83
C PHE A 816 10.06 -1.78 23.31
N GLN A 817 9.06 -0.89 23.28
CA GLN A 817 9.13 0.47 23.78
C GLN A 817 8.09 0.63 24.89
N GLY A 818 8.55 0.88 26.12
CA GLY A 818 7.69 1.10 27.29
C GLY A 818 7.06 2.50 27.35
N LEU A 819 7.56 3.46 26.55
CA LEU A 819 7.02 4.82 26.45
C LEU A 819 5.87 4.91 25.43
N GLY A 820 4.77 5.54 25.82
CA GLY A 820 3.70 5.89 24.88
C GLY A 820 4.13 6.95 23.86
N PHE A 821 3.51 6.95 22.67
CA PHE A 821 3.87 7.83 21.55
C PHE A 821 3.97 9.32 21.91
N PHE A 822 3.07 9.83 22.76
CA PHE A 822 3.13 11.21 23.26
C PHE A 822 4.47 11.53 23.94
N ALA A 823 4.88 10.69 24.90
CA ALA A 823 6.13 10.88 25.64
C ALA A 823 7.35 10.66 24.76
N LEU A 824 7.28 9.72 23.81
CA LEU A 824 8.33 9.46 22.83
C LEU A 824 8.53 10.68 21.92
N CYS A 825 7.49 11.16 21.25
CA CYS A 825 7.56 12.34 20.37
C CYS A 825 7.99 13.60 21.13
N ALA A 826 7.56 13.77 22.39
CA ALA A 826 7.97 14.88 23.24
C ALA A 826 9.47 14.82 23.55
N PHE A 827 9.98 13.64 23.95
CA PHE A 827 11.41 13.41 24.19
C PHE A 827 12.24 13.64 22.93
N HIS A 828 11.80 13.10 21.77
CA HIS A 828 12.46 13.28 20.49
C HIS A 828 12.52 14.76 20.06
N SER A 829 11.43 15.52 20.24
CA SER A 829 11.41 16.96 19.95
C SER A 829 12.40 17.73 20.83
N VAL A 830 12.35 17.53 22.16
CA VAL A 830 13.27 18.22 23.09
C VAL A 830 14.74 17.85 22.81
N ALA A 831 15.02 16.61 22.42
CA ALA A 831 16.35 16.16 22.04
C ALA A 831 16.82 16.66 20.66
N LEU A 832 15.91 16.92 19.71
CA LEU A 832 16.24 17.38 18.35
C LEU A 832 16.42 18.90 18.28
N TYR A 833 15.59 19.66 19.00
CA TYR A 833 15.54 21.13 18.91
C TYR A 833 16.23 21.84 20.08
N GLU A 834 16.62 21.08 21.11
CA GLU A 834 17.35 21.54 22.32
C GLU A 834 16.81 22.87 22.92
N PRO A 835 15.49 23.05 23.08
CA PRO A 835 14.90 24.33 23.51
C PRO A 835 15.40 24.77 24.88
N HIS A 836 15.75 23.80 25.73
CA HIS A 836 16.26 23.98 27.09
C HIS A 836 17.71 24.45 27.17
N ALA A 837 18.51 24.24 26.13
CA ALA A 837 19.90 24.69 26.06
C ALA A 837 20.01 26.23 25.98
N LYS A 838 18.92 26.90 25.57
CA LYS A 838 18.83 28.36 25.40
C LYS A 838 18.35 29.12 26.64
N LEU A 839 17.91 28.40 27.68
CA LEU A 839 17.35 28.98 28.90
C LEU A 839 18.44 29.28 29.93
N SER A 840 18.36 30.42 30.63
CA SER A 840 19.41 30.84 31.58
C SER A 840 19.25 30.29 33.00
N SER A 841 18.02 29.97 33.40
CA SER A 841 17.65 29.40 34.70
C SER A 841 16.94 28.05 34.57
N ASP A 842 17.10 27.19 35.57
CA ASP A 842 16.34 25.94 35.70
C ASP A 842 14.83 26.20 35.94
N SER A 843 14.43 27.40 36.34
CA SER A 843 13.03 27.83 36.52
C SER A 843 12.36 28.37 35.26
N GLU A 844 13.10 28.62 34.18
CA GLU A 844 12.53 29.14 32.93
C GLU A 844 11.70 28.07 32.20
N VAL A 845 10.58 28.51 31.61
CA VAL A 845 9.63 27.68 30.86
C VAL A 845 9.94 27.76 29.36
N PHE A 846 9.91 26.62 28.68
CA PHE A 846 9.88 26.51 27.23
C PHE A 846 8.66 25.70 26.79
N THR A 847 8.22 25.91 25.54
CA THR A 847 7.23 25.05 24.87
C THR A 847 7.96 23.98 24.06
N ILE A 848 7.48 22.74 24.09
CA ILE A 848 8.04 21.64 23.27
C ILE A 848 7.86 21.97 21.77
N PRO A 849 8.94 22.13 20.98
CA PRO A 849 8.83 22.52 19.57
C PRO A 849 8.13 21.47 18.71
N SER A 850 7.47 21.90 17.63
CA SER A 850 6.86 21.01 16.61
C SER A 850 5.90 19.95 17.19
N PHE A 851 5.31 20.21 18.35
CA PHE A 851 4.37 19.30 19.00
C PHE A 851 2.91 19.73 18.72
N PRO A 852 1.96 18.80 18.50
CA PRO A 852 0.59 19.16 18.06
C PRO A 852 -0.23 19.98 19.07
N VAL A 853 0.21 20.04 20.33
CA VAL A 853 -0.44 20.78 21.41
C VAL A 853 0.63 21.53 22.21
N GLU A 854 0.28 22.72 22.73
CA GLU A 854 1.22 23.56 23.48
C GLU A 854 1.52 22.93 24.86
N ILE A 855 2.68 22.28 24.98
CA ILE A 855 3.16 21.72 26.25
C ILE A 855 4.30 22.59 26.78
N LYS A 856 4.09 23.15 27.97
CA LYS A 856 5.07 23.97 28.68
C LYS A 856 5.78 23.15 29.75
N LEU A 857 7.11 23.19 29.75
CA LEU A 857 7.98 22.55 30.73
C LEU A 857 9.02 23.56 31.21
N THR A 858 9.43 23.48 32.47
CA THR A 858 10.64 24.17 32.94
C THR A 858 11.89 23.37 32.58
N ARG A 859 13.04 24.06 32.47
CA ARG A 859 14.34 23.38 32.34
C ARG A 859 14.58 22.38 33.49
N SER A 860 14.13 22.67 34.72
CA SER A 860 14.22 21.74 35.86
C SER A 860 13.47 20.42 35.65
N GLN A 861 12.29 20.43 35.02
CA GLN A 861 11.43 19.26 34.78
C GLN A 861 11.98 18.28 33.73
N ILE A 862 13.01 18.66 32.98
CA ILE A 862 13.67 17.77 32.04
C ILE A 862 14.61 16.82 32.82
N PRO A 863 14.62 15.50 32.51
CA PRO A 863 15.60 14.59 33.10
C PRO A 863 17.04 15.04 32.82
N ASN A 864 18.00 14.66 33.68
CA ASN A 864 19.40 15.04 33.48
C ASN A 864 20.03 14.45 32.22
N PHE A 865 19.44 13.39 31.65
CA PHE A 865 19.91 12.75 30.43
C PHE A 865 19.86 13.72 29.22
N PRO A 866 18.71 14.33 28.81
CA PRO A 866 18.68 15.43 27.83
C PRO A 866 19.51 16.69 28.16
N LYS A 867 19.86 16.94 29.43
CA LYS A 867 20.64 18.13 29.82
C LYS A 867 22.15 18.01 29.55
N GLN A 868 22.65 16.80 29.30
CA GLN A 868 24.09 16.50 29.15
C GLN A 868 24.48 16.01 27.75
N ILE A 869 23.56 16.08 26.77
CA ILE A 869 23.77 15.52 25.43
C ILE A 869 24.56 16.52 24.57
N SER A 870 25.70 16.07 24.02
CA SER A 870 26.42 16.79 22.98
C SER A 870 26.54 15.93 21.72
N MET A 871 25.94 16.40 20.62
CA MET A 871 26.10 16.03 19.19
C MET A 871 26.08 14.55 18.71
N ASN A 872 26.37 13.54 19.53
CA ASN A 872 26.48 12.13 19.11
C ASN A 872 25.12 11.41 18.99
N LEU A 873 24.01 12.12 19.21
CA LEU A 873 22.68 11.49 19.30
C LEU A 873 22.12 11.04 17.94
N ASN A 874 22.57 11.58 16.80
CA ASN A 874 22.13 11.12 15.48
C ASN A 874 22.34 9.61 15.28
N ARG A 875 23.47 9.06 15.78
CA ARG A 875 23.73 7.61 15.74
C ARG A 875 22.78 6.83 16.65
N LEU A 876 22.59 7.29 17.89
CA LEU A 876 21.73 6.60 18.86
C LEU A 876 20.26 6.64 18.43
N LEU A 877 19.79 7.77 17.89
CA LEU A 877 18.46 7.93 17.32
C LEU A 877 18.25 7.04 16.08
N GLN A 878 19.22 6.99 15.15
CA GLN A 878 19.16 6.06 14.01
C GLN A 878 19.06 4.59 14.46
N THR A 879 19.75 4.21 15.55
CA THR A 879 19.66 2.86 16.15
C THR A 879 18.34 2.60 16.90
N ILE A 880 17.66 3.64 17.38
CA ILE A 880 16.39 3.53 18.11
C ILE A 880 15.16 3.57 17.18
N THR A 881 15.19 4.36 16.10
CA THR A 881 14.03 4.54 15.20
C THR A 881 14.01 3.59 14.01
N GLY A 882 15.14 2.96 13.65
CA GLY A 882 15.25 2.08 12.48
C GLY A 882 15.01 2.77 11.14
N GLN A 883 14.96 4.11 11.10
CA GLN A 883 14.70 4.89 9.88
C GLN A 883 15.80 5.90 9.59
N CYS A 884 16.35 5.81 8.37
CA CYS A 884 17.20 6.84 7.77
C CYS A 884 16.37 8.07 7.39
N TRP A 885 16.15 8.99 8.32
CA TRP A 885 15.67 10.35 7.99
C TRP A 885 16.82 11.17 7.38
N GLY A 886 17.15 10.84 6.14
CA GLY A 886 18.12 11.53 5.28
C GLY A 886 17.45 12.47 4.28
N GLY A 887 16.41 13.20 4.71
CA GLY A 887 15.65 14.12 3.87
C GLY A 887 15.51 15.49 4.52
N ARG A 888 16.18 16.52 3.98
CA ARG A 888 15.86 17.91 4.30
C ARG A 888 14.61 18.31 3.52
N HIS A 889 13.48 18.43 4.19
CA HIS A 889 12.39 19.28 3.73
C HIS A 889 12.25 20.44 4.69
N GLY A 890 12.83 21.58 4.29
CA GLY A 890 12.37 22.87 4.76
C GLY A 890 11.13 23.29 3.98
N ILE A 891 10.59 24.44 4.40
CA ILE A 891 9.52 25.22 3.75
C ILE A 891 9.81 25.40 2.25
#